data_AF-A0A7Y1UK01-F1
#
_entry.id   AF-A0A7Y1UK01-F1
#
_cell.length_a   1.000
_cell.length_b   1.000
_cell.length_c   1.000
_cell.angle_alpha   90.00
_cell.angle_beta   90.00
_cell.angle_gamma   90.00
#
_symmetry.space_group_name_H-M   'P 1'
#
loop_
_entity.id
_entity.type
_entity.pdbx_description
1 polymer ?
#
loop_
_entity_poly.entity_id
_entity_poly.type
_entity_poly.pdbx_seq_one_letter_code
_entity_poly.pdbx_strand_id
1 'polypeptide(L)'
;MKILPLILAAAAGPLAAGALLPGSTEPRPFTDALAHTFSADVRAADERLWEMRRELAMLPNLRHSRQVPRYGFQSQPVFNPGTPQWLQLQLPRPTRIDAIVLVPVDLSAPSVQDEGYGFPRRFKVEAGMREDLSDAVMVVDETARDVPNPQRSALIYDFEPIEVQFIRITSTKHWPTMDQDRFVWALGEVMVMSENYNVAAAAPREASSSVELLPSWSIRCVNDGFSILELPVSTRRSPTNGYLSAEARSPEEEKWVTVDLGRSYPVDEIRLIPARPRGFTGGMGRGFPQRISVELSMDPDFIEDVRRAGTNRGMTPPWNNMILVRAHRRTARYVRVLCHELVGGAGAYRFALAELQVYSKGENVALRKPVMVSDAARVPKSSGWAPEFLVDGFSSSRELVEWPEYLAGLRKRAAMEKELEELLARRDAKAHRVAATSIATGTGVAGGGLLCLTALLVRQRAARKRDVLRLREQIARDLHDDLGSNLGSISLLSELGSRLASLPEEARRDFREIHDTAERSAEAMRDIVWLIDSGSTSLPELVTKMRETADRMFSGIVKVVVDPEHVSGRELSLLFRRHVFFAFKEALNNVRKHAGATEVEARIVTTPLKMAFEVSDDGAGFDQAGWHGGGRGLRNLQRRADRLRGTCRVESQIGHGTLVRFEVPFRIWPNGGSNGGQSVAADQGMAGRG
;
A
#
# COMPACT_ATOMS: atom_id res chain seq x y z
N MET A 1 -15.81 10.55 13.02
CA MET A 1 -15.01 10.20 11.84
C MET A 1 -14.14 8.94 12.06
N LYS A 2 -14.64 7.88 12.72
CA LYS A 2 -13.86 6.66 13.07
C LYS A 2 -14.46 5.33 12.56
N ILE A 3 -15.56 5.36 11.80
CA ILE A 3 -16.26 4.14 11.37
C ILE A 3 -15.82 3.69 9.96
N LEU A 4 -15.37 4.62 9.11
CA LEU A 4 -14.90 4.31 7.76
C LEU A 4 -13.66 3.38 7.70
N PRO A 5 -12.66 3.48 8.60
CA PRO A 5 -11.51 2.57 8.60
C PRO A 5 -11.89 1.13 8.99
N LEU A 6 -12.91 0.95 9.83
CA LEU A 6 -13.30 -0.37 10.34
C LEU A 6 -14.04 -1.21 9.28
N ILE A 7 -14.83 -0.55 8.42
CA ILE A 7 -15.57 -1.22 7.33
C ILE A 7 -14.60 -1.65 6.22
N LEU A 8 -13.59 -0.82 5.92
CA LEU A 8 -12.51 -1.19 4.99
C LEU A 8 -11.64 -2.34 5.52
N ALA A 9 -11.38 -2.40 6.82
CA ALA A 9 -10.64 -3.51 7.44
C ALA A 9 -11.41 -4.85 7.41
N ALA A 10 -12.73 -4.82 7.59
CA ALA A 10 -13.56 -6.03 7.57
C ALA A 10 -13.71 -6.64 6.17
N ALA A 11 -13.68 -5.83 5.10
CA ALA A 11 -13.68 -6.32 3.72
C ALA A 11 -12.28 -6.77 3.23
N ALA A 12 -11.21 -6.35 3.90
CA ALA A 12 -9.82 -6.66 3.52
C ALA A 12 -9.36 -8.07 3.92
N GLY A 13 -9.90 -8.63 5.00
CA GLY A 13 -9.49 -9.93 5.56
C GLY A 13 -9.53 -11.10 4.56
N PRO A 14 -10.61 -11.28 3.76
CA PRO A 14 -10.70 -12.38 2.79
C PRO A 14 -9.83 -12.17 1.53
N LEU A 15 -9.56 -10.91 1.14
CA LEU A 15 -8.80 -10.57 -0.07
C LEU A 15 -7.28 -10.65 0.13
N ALA A 16 -6.79 -10.30 1.33
CA ALA A 16 -5.37 -10.39 1.67
C ALA A 16 -4.90 -11.83 1.94
N ALA A 17 -5.80 -12.73 2.37
CA ALA A 17 -5.45 -14.10 2.74
C ALA A 17 -5.31 -15.07 1.54
N GLY A 18 -5.77 -14.69 0.34
CA GLY A 18 -5.90 -15.59 -0.80
C GLY A 18 -4.85 -15.46 -1.91
N ALA A 19 -3.93 -14.51 -1.86
CA ALA A 19 -3.01 -14.22 -2.97
C ALA A 19 -1.56 -14.16 -2.48
N LEU A 20 -0.91 -15.32 -2.35
CA LEU A 20 0.55 -15.40 -2.24
C LEU A 20 1.17 -15.02 -3.60
N LEU A 21 2.38 -14.46 -3.61
CA LEU A 21 3.13 -14.36 -4.86
C LEU A 21 3.60 -15.79 -5.22
N PRO A 22 3.69 -16.15 -6.51
CA PRO A 22 4.28 -17.43 -6.90
C PRO A 22 5.71 -17.54 -6.34
N GLY A 23 5.90 -18.36 -5.29
CA GLY A 23 7.19 -18.58 -4.64
C GLY A 23 7.54 -17.67 -3.46
N SER A 24 6.63 -16.87 -2.91
CA SER A 24 6.84 -16.12 -1.65
C SER A 24 6.04 -16.70 -0.48
N THR A 25 6.57 -16.58 0.73
CA THR A 25 5.86 -16.85 1.99
C THR A 25 5.21 -15.60 2.58
N GLU A 26 5.48 -14.42 2.04
CA GLU A 26 4.90 -13.15 2.49
C GLU A 26 3.56 -12.85 1.79
N PRO A 27 2.56 -12.36 2.53
CA PRO A 27 1.27 -11.94 1.97
C PRO A 27 1.43 -10.68 1.12
N ARG A 28 0.71 -10.62 -0.01
CA ARG A 28 0.68 -9.43 -0.86
C ARG A 28 0.15 -8.20 -0.10
N PRO A 29 0.71 -7.00 -0.32
CA PRO A 29 0.12 -5.76 0.16
C PRO A 29 -1.36 -5.63 -0.27
N PHE A 30 -2.21 -5.04 0.57
CA PHE A 30 -3.67 -4.97 0.31
C PHE A 30 -4.02 -4.35 -1.04
N THR A 31 -3.34 -3.28 -1.45
CA THR A 31 -3.54 -2.63 -2.76
C THR A 31 -3.19 -3.56 -3.92
N ASP A 32 -2.16 -4.37 -3.74
CA ASP A 32 -1.72 -5.34 -4.74
C ASP A 32 -2.69 -6.52 -4.85
N ALA A 33 -3.17 -7.02 -3.71
CA ALA A 33 -4.18 -8.07 -3.64
C ALA A 33 -5.51 -7.64 -4.30
N LEU A 34 -5.95 -6.39 -4.08
CA LEU A 34 -7.10 -5.82 -4.78
C LEU A 34 -6.88 -5.79 -6.30
N ALA A 35 -5.74 -5.25 -6.75
CA ALA A 35 -5.43 -5.17 -8.17
C ALA A 35 -5.41 -6.55 -8.84
N HIS A 36 -4.75 -7.52 -8.22
CA HIS A 36 -4.68 -8.91 -8.69
C HIS A 36 -6.07 -9.57 -8.75
N THR A 37 -6.94 -9.30 -7.79
CA THR A 37 -8.29 -9.88 -7.76
C THR A 37 -9.19 -9.29 -8.84
N PHE A 38 -9.16 -7.97 -9.03
CA PHE A 38 -10.11 -7.27 -9.89
C PHE A 38 -9.61 -7.05 -11.33
N SER A 39 -8.35 -7.32 -11.66
CA SER A 39 -7.79 -7.13 -13.01
C SER A 39 -7.18 -8.40 -13.58
N ALA A 40 -7.79 -8.90 -14.66
CA ALA A 40 -7.22 -10.02 -15.44
C ALA A 40 -5.86 -9.68 -16.04
N ASP A 41 -5.66 -8.42 -16.44
CA ASP A 41 -4.39 -7.97 -17.02
C ASP A 41 -3.24 -7.95 -16.01
N VAL A 42 -3.52 -7.65 -14.73
CA VAL A 42 -2.50 -7.72 -13.66
C VAL A 42 -2.12 -9.18 -13.41
N ARG A 43 -3.07 -10.11 -13.45
CA ARG A 43 -2.78 -11.55 -13.34
C ARG A 43 -1.94 -12.07 -14.49
N ALA A 44 -2.31 -11.72 -15.72
CA ALA A 44 -1.54 -12.10 -16.91
C ALA A 44 -0.10 -11.53 -16.86
N ALA A 45 0.06 -10.30 -16.38
CA ALA A 45 1.38 -9.72 -16.16
C ALA A 45 2.18 -10.47 -15.09
N ASP A 46 1.56 -10.84 -13.96
CA ASP A 46 2.21 -11.62 -12.90
C ASP A 46 2.65 -13.01 -13.38
N GLU A 47 1.84 -13.71 -14.17
CA GLU A 47 2.20 -14.98 -14.80
C GLU A 47 3.38 -14.81 -15.75
N ARG A 48 3.35 -13.78 -16.61
CA ARG A 48 4.43 -13.48 -17.54
C ARG A 48 5.74 -13.14 -16.80
N LEU A 49 5.67 -12.37 -15.72
CA LEU A 49 6.82 -12.05 -14.86
C LEU A 49 7.42 -13.33 -14.27
N TRP A 50 6.60 -14.29 -13.86
CA TRP A 50 7.08 -15.57 -13.33
C TRP A 50 7.79 -16.42 -14.40
N GLU A 51 7.21 -16.52 -15.60
CA GLU A 51 7.85 -17.20 -16.74
C GLU A 51 9.20 -16.58 -17.09
N MET A 52 9.25 -15.26 -17.22
CA MET A 52 10.48 -14.53 -17.53
C MET A 52 11.56 -14.74 -16.47
N ARG A 53 11.19 -14.72 -15.18
CA ARG A 53 12.12 -15.01 -14.09
C ARG A 53 12.66 -16.44 -14.16
N ARG A 54 11.82 -17.41 -14.52
CA ARG A 54 12.24 -18.81 -14.71
C ARG A 54 13.21 -18.95 -15.88
N GLU A 55 12.95 -18.26 -16.97
CA GLU A 55 13.83 -18.25 -18.15
C GLU A 55 15.17 -17.57 -17.86
N LEU A 56 15.15 -16.41 -17.19
CA LEU A 56 16.35 -15.70 -16.73
C LEU A 56 17.24 -16.54 -15.81
N ALA A 57 16.66 -17.46 -15.03
CA ALA A 57 17.41 -18.38 -14.17
C ALA A 57 18.19 -19.45 -14.98
N MET A 58 17.78 -19.71 -16.23
CA MET A 58 18.44 -20.65 -17.14
C MET A 58 19.53 -20.01 -18.00
N LEU A 59 19.66 -18.69 -17.97
CA LEU A 59 20.66 -17.93 -18.74
C LEU A 59 21.93 -17.64 -17.90
N PRO A 60 23.10 -17.42 -18.55
CA PRO A 60 24.32 -16.98 -17.88
C PRO A 60 24.12 -15.73 -17.02
N ASN A 61 24.82 -15.59 -15.89
CA ASN A 61 24.61 -14.48 -14.96
C ASN A 61 25.94 -13.91 -14.43
N LEU A 62 26.21 -12.63 -14.76
CA LEU A 62 27.42 -11.90 -14.39
C LEU A 62 27.36 -11.24 -13.00
N ARG A 63 26.19 -11.22 -12.32
CA ARG A 63 26.01 -10.56 -11.01
C ARG A 63 26.75 -11.23 -9.85
N HIS A 64 27.33 -12.42 -10.08
CA HIS A 64 28.09 -13.17 -9.07
C HIS A 64 29.59 -13.21 -9.36
N SER A 65 30.08 -12.56 -10.43
CA SER A 65 31.52 -12.54 -10.69
C SER A 65 32.22 -11.77 -9.58
N ARG A 66 33.28 -12.36 -9.02
CA ARG A 66 34.00 -11.78 -7.90
C ARG A 66 35.13 -10.89 -8.43
N GLN A 67 35.29 -9.76 -7.74
CA GLN A 67 36.23 -8.68 -8.01
C GLN A 67 37.58 -9.16 -8.56
N VAL A 68 37.90 -8.71 -9.78
CA VAL A 68 39.26 -8.82 -10.33
C VAL A 68 40.00 -7.57 -9.87
N PRO A 69 41.23 -7.65 -9.33
CA PRO A 69 42.06 -6.48 -9.04
C PRO A 69 42.56 -5.78 -10.33
N ARG A 70 42.00 -6.12 -11.49
CA ARG A 70 42.23 -5.55 -12.81
C ARG A 70 40.90 -5.03 -13.34
N TYR A 71 40.82 -3.74 -13.54
CA TYR A 71 39.60 -3.07 -14.01
C TYR A 71 39.54 -2.98 -15.53
N GLY A 72 40.70 -2.87 -16.20
CA GLY A 72 40.79 -2.81 -17.66
C GLY A 72 41.61 -1.61 -18.13
N PHE A 73 41.12 -0.95 -19.18
CA PHE A 73 41.66 0.28 -19.74
C PHE A 73 40.87 1.50 -19.27
N GLN A 74 41.57 2.58 -18.94
CA GLN A 74 41.00 3.91 -18.72
C GLN A 74 41.83 4.96 -19.45
N SER A 75 41.17 5.91 -20.10
CA SER A 75 41.86 7.05 -20.70
C SER A 75 42.35 8.06 -19.66
N GLN A 76 43.30 8.90 -20.08
CA GLN A 76 43.65 10.08 -19.30
C GLN A 76 42.44 11.04 -19.26
N PRO A 77 42.13 11.64 -18.08
CA PRO A 77 41.01 12.57 -17.97
C PRO A 77 41.14 13.77 -18.91
N VAL A 78 40.02 14.19 -19.49
CA VAL A 78 39.90 15.39 -20.32
C VAL A 78 38.83 16.33 -19.77
N PHE A 79 38.92 17.62 -20.11
CA PHE A 79 37.99 18.65 -19.62
C PHE A 79 36.77 18.84 -20.53
N ASN A 80 36.88 18.50 -21.82
CA ASN A 80 35.76 18.56 -22.74
C ASN A 80 35.27 17.12 -23.01
N PRO A 81 34.00 16.78 -22.70
CA PRO A 81 33.49 15.43 -22.89
C PRO A 81 33.49 14.98 -24.35
N GLY A 82 33.49 15.91 -25.31
CA GLY A 82 33.41 15.64 -26.73
C GLY A 82 34.75 15.54 -27.47
N THR A 83 35.89 15.69 -26.78
CA THR A 83 37.21 15.58 -27.40
C THR A 83 37.47 14.11 -27.78
N PRO A 84 37.53 13.73 -29.07
CA PRO A 84 37.62 12.32 -29.42
C PRO A 84 38.88 11.65 -28.85
N GLN A 85 38.70 10.48 -28.23
CA GLN A 85 39.77 9.60 -27.80
C GLN A 85 39.53 8.21 -28.39
N TRP A 86 40.61 7.47 -28.67
CA TRP A 86 40.51 6.19 -29.37
C TRP A 86 41.43 5.11 -28.78
N LEU A 87 41.02 3.86 -29.01
CA LEU A 87 41.77 2.63 -28.77
C LEU A 87 41.79 1.84 -30.06
N GLN A 88 42.96 1.41 -30.51
CA GLN A 88 43.16 0.60 -31.70
C GLN A 88 43.77 -0.75 -31.32
N LEU A 89 43.24 -1.81 -31.92
CA LEU A 89 43.74 -3.18 -31.85
C LEU A 89 44.24 -3.58 -33.23
N GLN A 90 45.39 -4.25 -33.27
CA GLN A 90 45.97 -4.81 -34.49
C GLN A 90 45.98 -6.33 -34.39
N LEU A 91 45.22 -7.00 -35.24
CA LEU A 91 45.24 -8.46 -35.34
C LEU A 91 46.58 -8.93 -35.93
N PRO A 92 47.10 -10.09 -35.49
CA PRO A 92 48.40 -10.61 -35.97
C PRO A 92 48.45 -10.86 -37.48
N ARG A 93 47.29 -11.04 -38.11
CA ARG A 93 47.09 -11.24 -39.55
C ARG A 93 45.68 -10.79 -39.94
N PRO A 94 45.44 -10.47 -41.22
CA PRO A 94 44.09 -10.33 -41.74
C PRO A 94 43.22 -11.53 -41.35
N THR A 95 42.09 -11.26 -40.71
CA THR A 95 41.21 -12.28 -40.13
C THR A 95 39.77 -11.88 -40.38
N ARG A 96 38.92 -12.85 -40.76
CA ARG A 96 37.47 -12.63 -40.81
C ARG A 96 36.91 -12.58 -39.39
N ILE A 97 36.22 -11.50 -39.07
CA ILE A 97 35.57 -11.28 -37.77
C ILE A 97 34.06 -11.13 -37.99
N ASP A 98 33.26 -11.56 -37.02
CA ASP A 98 31.79 -11.60 -37.11
C ASP A 98 31.09 -10.91 -35.94
N ALA A 99 31.80 -10.64 -34.84
CA ALA A 99 31.27 -9.85 -33.75
C ALA A 99 32.36 -9.05 -32.99
N ILE A 100 31.93 -7.97 -32.34
CA ILE A 100 32.72 -7.22 -31.37
C ILE A 100 31.96 -7.18 -30.05
N VAL A 101 32.67 -7.49 -28.97
CA VAL A 101 32.14 -7.46 -27.60
C VAL A 101 32.87 -6.39 -26.81
N LEU A 102 32.11 -5.41 -26.31
CA LEU A 102 32.61 -4.36 -25.43
C LEU A 102 32.17 -4.67 -24.00
N VAL A 103 33.14 -4.99 -23.15
CA VAL A 103 32.88 -5.34 -21.75
C VAL A 103 33.06 -4.09 -20.88
N PRO A 104 32.03 -3.69 -20.11
CA PRO A 104 32.14 -2.55 -19.22
C PRO A 104 33.05 -2.81 -18.02
N VAL A 105 33.56 -1.73 -17.42
CA VAL A 105 34.31 -1.82 -16.16
C VAL A 105 33.35 -2.06 -15.00
N ASP A 106 33.75 -2.93 -14.08
CA ASP A 106 33.09 -3.13 -12.80
C ASP A 106 34.00 -2.68 -11.65
N LEU A 107 33.71 -1.51 -11.08
CA LEU A 107 34.45 -0.96 -9.94
C LEU A 107 33.86 -1.37 -8.57
N SER A 108 32.88 -2.28 -8.53
CA SER A 108 32.17 -2.63 -7.30
C SER A 108 33.09 -3.17 -6.19
N ALA A 109 33.60 -2.24 -5.39
CA ALA A 109 34.15 -2.49 -4.06
C ALA A 109 33.02 -2.37 -3.03
N PRO A 110 33.16 -2.93 -1.81
CA PRO A 110 32.13 -2.84 -0.76
C PRO A 110 31.65 -1.42 -0.43
N SER A 111 32.42 -0.38 -0.79
CA SER A 111 32.16 1.02 -0.48
C SER A 111 31.75 1.90 -1.67
N VAL A 112 31.88 1.42 -2.91
CA VAL A 112 31.56 2.21 -4.13
C VAL A 112 30.89 1.27 -5.15
N GLN A 113 29.59 1.46 -5.36
CA GLN A 113 28.85 0.82 -6.46
C GLN A 113 28.89 1.75 -7.68
N ASP A 114 29.84 1.53 -8.57
CA ASP A 114 29.93 2.25 -9.85
C ASP A 114 30.06 1.24 -11.00
N GLU A 115 28.95 0.55 -11.29
CA GLU A 115 28.87 -0.43 -12.37
C GLU A 115 28.87 0.29 -13.72
N GLY A 116 29.68 -0.20 -14.68
CA GLY A 116 29.84 0.45 -15.97
C GLY A 116 30.55 1.80 -15.92
N TYR A 117 31.38 2.00 -14.88
CA TYR A 117 32.20 3.20 -14.75
C TYR A 117 33.00 3.47 -16.03
N GLY A 118 32.97 4.73 -16.47
CA GLY A 118 33.77 5.15 -17.62
C GLY A 118 33.22 4.66 -18.96
N PHE A 119 32.13 3.90 -19.04
CA PHE A 119 31.65 3.44 -20.33
C PHE A 119 31.28 4.64 -21.22
N PRO A 120 31.75 4.71 -22.49
CA PRO A 120 31.56 5.88 -23.32
C PRO A 120 30.07 6.12 -23.62
N ARG A 121 29.61 7.36 -23.48
CA ARG A 121 28.23 7.74 -23.77
C ARG A 121 27.95 7.76 -25.27
N ARG A 122 28.95 8.08 -26.08
CA ARG A 122 28.87 8.01 -27.55
C ARG A 122 30.18 7.47 -28.09
N PHE A 123 30.09 6.55 -29.03
CA PHE A 123 31.25 5.92 -29.61
C PHE A 123 30.94 5.33 -30.97
N LYS A 124 31.99 4.98 -31.68
CA LYS A 124 31.93 4.22 -32.92
C LYS A 124 33.04 3.19 -32.95
N VAL A 125 32.85 2.17 -33.77
CA VAL A 125 33.87 1.14 -34.02
C VAL A 125 34.07 1.02 -35.53
N GLU A 126 35.31 1.21 -35.95
CA GLU A 126 35.76 1.18 -37.33
C GLU A 126 36.74 0.03 -37.49
N ALA A 127 36.65 -0.71 -38.59
CA ALA A 127 37.56 -1.83 -38.86
C ALA A 127 37.99 -1.85 -40.32
N GLY A 128 39.28 -2.08 -40.58
CA GLY A 128 39.88 -2.01 -41.91
C GLY A 128 41.17 -2.82 -42.04
N MET A 129 41.78 -2.80 -43.22
CA MET A 129 43.06 -3.46 -43.48
C MET A 129 44.25 -2.54 -43.26
N ARG A 130 44.04 -1.22 -43.28
CA ARG A 130 45.12 -0.24 -43.10
C ARG A 130 45.13 0.33 -41.68
N GLU A 131 46.33 0.61 -41.20
CA GLU A 131 46.58 1.17 -39.86
C GLU A 131 45.96 2.56 -39.67
N ASP A 132 45.92 3.36 -40.74
CA ASP A 132 45.30 4.69 -40.76
C ASP A 132 43.77 4.65 -40.85
N LEU A 133 43.20 3.46 -41.09
CA LEU A 133 41.77 3.22 -41.31
C LEU A 133 41.18 4.00 -42.50
N SER A 134 41.99 4.32 -43.50
CA SER A 134 41.53 4.97 -44.74
C SER A 134 40.56 4.10 -45.56
N ASP A 135 40.58 2.78 -45.34
CA ASP A 135 39.71 1.78 -45.96
C ASP A 135 38.65 1.21 -45.00
N ALA A 136 38.51 1.80 -43.80
CA ALA A 136 37.70 1.19 -42.76
C ALA A 136 36.20 1.25 -43.05
N VAL A 137 35.53 0.19 -42.60
CA VAL A 137 34.07 0.08 -42.55
C VAL A 137 33.62 0.37 -41.13
N MET A 138 32.52 1.10 -41.00
CA MET A 138 31.86 1.33 -39.72
C MET A 138 31.08 0.07 -39.33
N VAL A 139 31.50 -0.61 -38.26
CA VAL A 139 30.81 -1.81 -37.76
C VAL A 139 29.86 -1.50 -36.60
N VAL A 140 30.11 -0.41 -35.87
CA VAL A 140 29.21 0.09 -34.81
C VAL A 140 29.17 1.61 -34.87
N ASP A 141 27.98 2.20 -34.87
CA ASP A 141 27.79 3.64 -34.78
C ASP A 141 26.74 4.00 -33.70
N GLU A 142 27.24 4.43 -32.55
CA GLU A 142 26.46 4.95 -31.43
C GLU A 142 26.79 6.43 -31.18
N THR A 143 27.07 7.19 -32.26
CA THR A 143 27.46 8.61 -32.16
C THR A 143 26.27 9.57 -32.13
N ALA A 144 25.09 9.14 -32.57
CA ALA A 144 23.91 9.99 -32.71
C ALA A 144 23.25 10.35 -31.37
N ARG A 145 23.29 9.45 -30.38
CA ARG A 145 22.61 9.61 -29.07
C ARG A 145 23.42 9.01 -27.94
N ASP A 146 23.19 9.51 -26.73
CA ASP A 146 23.84 8.96 -25.53
C ASP A 146 23.34 7.53 -25.28
N VAL A 147 24.26 6.56 -25.28
CA VAL A 147 24.02 5.18 -24.87
C VAL A 147 23.84 5.15 -23.34
N PRO A 148 22.80 4.49 -22.82
CA PRO A 148 22.64 4.28 -21.39
C PRO A 148 23.85 3.53 -20.80
N ASN A 149 24.18 3.78 -19.52
CA ASN A 149 25.22 3.01 -18.84
C ASN A 149 24.85 1.51 -18.87
N PRO A 150 25.69 0.64 -19.45
CA PRO A 150 25.41 -0.78 -19.57
C PRO A 150 25.55 -1.58 -18.26
N GLN A 151 25.99 -0.95 -17.16
CA GLN A 151 26.28 -1.58 -15.88
C GLN A 151 27.27 -2.74 -16.08
N ARG A 152 26.91 -3.97 -15.68
CA ARG A 152 27.71 -5.19 -15.90
C ARG A 152 27.41 -5.92 -17.23
N SER A 153 26.50 -5.40 -18.06
CA SER A 153 26.09 -6.07 -19.29
C SER A 153 27.07 -5.76 -20.42
N ALA A 154 27.74 -6.77 -20.98
CA ALA A 154 28.55 -6.58 -22.17
C ALA A 154 27.68 -6.21 -23.38
N LEU A 155 28.14 -5.26 -24.20
CA LEU A 155 27.49 -4.92 -25.47
C LEU A 155 28.09 -5.79 -26.56
N ILE A 156 27.23 -6.57 -27.22
CA ILE A 156 27.62 -7.55 -28.23
C ILE A 156 27.04 -7.09 -29.58
N TYR A 157 27.92 -6.81 -30.53
CA TYR A 157 27.58 -6.36 -31.88
C TYR A 157 27.96 -7.43 -32.88
N ASP A 158 26.97 -8.12 -33.44
CA ASP A 158 27.15 -9.06 -34.55
C ASP A 158 26.99 -8.33 -35.88
N PHE A 159 27.74 -8.74 -36.89
CA PHE A 159 27.65 -8.20 -38.25
C PHE A 159 28.03 -9.27 -39.27
N GLU A 160 27.75 -9.01 -40.55
CA GLU A 160 28.18 -9.91 -41.63
C GLU A 160 29.72 -10.05 -41.60
N PRO A 161 30.29 -11.27 -41.70
CA PRO A 161 31.70 -11.40 -41.39
C PRO A 161 32.60 -10.65 -42.39
N ILE A 162 33.42 -9.75 -41.87
CA ILE A 162 34.34 -8.91 -42.66
C ILE A 162 35.78 -9.30 -42.38
N GLU A 163 36.65 -9.19 -43.39
CA GLU A 163 38.08 -9.42 -43.21
C GLU A 163 38.76 -8.12 -42.82
N VAL A 164 39.49 -8.12 -41.69
CA VAL A 164 40.13 -6.92 -41.14
C VAL A 164 41.47 -7.25 -40.51
N GLN A 165 42.30 -6.23 -40.32
CA GLN A 165 43.53 -6.31 -39.53
C GLN A 165 43.55 -5.28 -38.39
N PHE A 166 42.95 -4.11 -38.59
CA PHE A 166 42.93 -3.04 -37.61
C PHE A 166 41.49 -2.75 -37.20
N ILE A 167 41.27 -2.59 -35.90
CA ILE A 167 39.98 -2.24 -35.30
C ILE A 167 40.20 -1.06 -34.38
N ARG A 168 39.45 0.04 -34.55
CA ARG A 168 39.52 1.22 -33.69
C ARG A 168 38.16 1.52 -33.08
N ILE A 169 38.17 1.64 -31.76
CA ILE A 169 37.05 2.11 -30.97
C ILE A 169 37.32 3.58 -30.66
N THR A 170 36.43 4.47 -31.08
CA THR A 170 36.54 5.91 -30.85
C THR A 170 35.42 6.37 -29.94
N SER A 171 35.74 6.86 -28.74
CA SER A 171 34.79 7.55 -27.88
C SER A 171 34.66 9.00 -28.34
N THR A 172 33.44 9.41 -28.70
CA THR A 172 33.10 10.78 -29.12
C THR A 172 32.37 11.57 -28.04
N LYS A 173 31.89 10.89 -26.99
CA LYS A 173 31.41 11.52 -25.75
C LYS A 173 31.74 10.65 -24.53
N HIS A 174 32.50 11.22 -23.61
CA HIS A 174 33.05 10.54 -22.44
C HIS A 174 32.12 10.52 -21.23
N TRP A 175 32.48 9.71 -20.24
CA TRP A 175 31.80 9.56 -18.95
C TRP A 175 32.29 10.62 -17.96
N PRO A 176 31.39 11.33 -17.24
CA PRO A 176 31.78 12.28 -16.20
C PRO A 176 32.36 11.55 -14.99
N THR A 177 33.48 12.04 -14.44
CA THR A 177 34.01 11.54 -13.17
C THR A 177 33.25 12.15 -11.97
N MET A 178 33.56 11.72 -10.74
CA MET A 178 32.98 12.34 -9.53
C MET A 178 33.32 13.83 -9.43
N ASP A 179 34.46 14.23 -9.99
CA ASP A 179 34.81 15.60 -10.26
C ASP A 179 34.21 16.00 -11.62
N GLN A 180 33.06 16.68 -11.60
CA GLN A 180 32.20 16.88 -12.78
C GLN A 180 32.86 17.68 -13.92
N ASP A 181 34.03 18.29 -13.67
CA ASP A 181 34.83 19.01 -14.66
C ASP A 181 35.79 18.11 -15.44
N ARG A 182 35.87 16.82 -15.10
CA ARG A 182 36.73 15.83 -15.77
C ARG A 182 35.93 14.67 -16.30
N PHE A 183 36.32 14.23 -17.50
CA PHE A 183 35.68 13.14 -18.23
C PHE A 183 36.71 12.09 -18.63
N VAL A 184 36.31 10.83 -18.54
CA VAL A 184 37.13 9.66 -18.90
C VAL A 184 36.32 8.72 -19.76
N TRP A 185 36.99 7.81 -20.44
CA TRP A 185 36.32 6.60 -20.90
C TRP A 185 37.14 5.36 -20.55
N ALA A 186 36.45 4.26 -20.30
CA ALA A 186 37.04 3.04 -19.80
C ALA A 186 36.30 1.82 -20.36
N LEU A 187 37.04 0.74 -20.55
CA LEU A 187 36.54 -0.56 -20.97
C LEU A 187 37.25 -1.64 -20.16
N GLY A 188 36.48 -2.62 -19.69
CA GLY A 188 37.02 -3.76 -18.95
C GLY A 188 37.78 -4.72 -19.84
N GLU A 189 37.21 -5.05 -21.00
CA GLU A 189 37.79 -5.94 -22.01
C GLU A 189 37.13 -5.63 -23.37
N VAL A 190 37.87 -5.85 -24.45
CA VAL A 190 37.41 -5.80 -25.83
C VAL A 190 37.71 -7.15 -26.46
N MET A 191 36.66 -7.86 -26.84
CA MET A 191 36.78 -9.11 -27.58
C MET A 191 36.43 -8.87 -29.04
N VAL A 192 37.27 -9.40 -29.93
CA VAL A 192 36.98 -9.43 -31.37
C VAL A 192 36.79 -10.88 -31.73
N MET A 193 35.58 -11.23 -32.14
CA MET A 193 35.17 -12.60 -32.37
C MET A 193 35.35 -12.99 -33.84
N SER A 194 35.82 -14.21 -34.03
CA SER A 194 35.83 -14.93 -35.29
C SER A 194 35.30 -16.31 -34.98
N GLU A 195 34.03 -16.55 -35.25
CA GLU A 195 33.31 -17.76 -34.82
C GLU A 195 33.46 -17.96 -33.30
N ASN A 196 34.17 -19.02 -32.87
CA ASN A 196 34.39 -19.35 -31.47
C ASN A 196 35.68 -18.75 -30.86
N TYR A 197 36.40 -17.90 -31.60
CA TYR A 197 37.72 -17.43 -31.20
C TYR A 197 37.72 -15.93 -30.89
N ASN A 198 38.21 -15.53 -29.71
CA ASN A 198 38.56 -14.13 -29.43
C ASN A 198 39.91 -13.81 -30.06
N VAL A 199 39.93 -13.45 -31.35
CA VAL A 199 41.15 -13.24 -32.14
C VAL A 199 41.97 -12.01 -31.73
N ALA A 200 41.36 -11.09 -30.98
CA ALA A 200 42.06 -9.95 -30.39
C ALA A 200 42.75 -10.26 -29.05
N ALA A 201 42.59 -11.46 -28.47
CA ALA A 201 43.23 -11.82 -27.22
C ALA A 201 44.77 -11.67 -27.30
N ALA A 202 45.31 -10.84 -26.42
CA ALA A 202 46.70 -10.40 -26.31
C ALA A 202 47.29 -9.71 -27.56
N ALA A 203 46.46 -9.37 -28.56
CA ALA A 203 46.90 -8.70 -29.78
C ALA A 203 47.52 -7.31 -29.49
N PRO A 204 48.46 -6.82 -30.32
CA PRO A 204 48.99 -5.47 -30.19
C PRO A 204 47.88 -4.41 -30.11
N ARG A 205 48.09 -3.41 -29.26
CA ARG A 205 47.11 -2.37 -28.92
C ARG A 205 47.76 -1.03 -28.71
N GLU A 206 47.03 0.02 -29.05
CA GLU A 206 47.46 1.42 -29.00
C GLU A 206 46.27 2.28 -28.59
N ALA A 207 46.49 3.38 -27.88
CA ALA A 207 45.43 4.30 -27.53
C ALA A 207 45.92 5.74 -27.60
N SER A 208 45.01 6.68 -27.86
CA SER A 208 45.31 8.11 -27.81
C SER A 208 45.81 8.57 -26.44
N SER A 209 45.34 7.90 -25.37
CA SER A 209 45.81 8.11 -24.00
C SER A 209 45.45 6.89 -23.15
N SER A 210 46.22 6.61 -22.10
CA SER A 210 45.96 5.54 -21.15
C SER A 210 46.48 5.91 -19.75
N VAL A 211 45.77 5.52 -18.71
CA VAL A 211 46.26 5.50 -17.34
C VAL A 211 46.97 4.17 -17.08
N GLU A 212 48.20 4.25 -16.60
CA GLU A 212 49.02 3.08 -16.27
C GLU A 212 49.23 3.00 -14.76
N LEU A 213 48.38 2.21 -14.09
CA LEU A 213 48.40 1.95 -12.65
C LEU A 213 48.18 0.45 -12.40
N LEU A 214 49.22 -0.35 -12.62
CA LEU A 214 49.17 -1.80 -12.43
C LEU A 214 48.94 -2.18 -10.95
N PRO A 215 48.18 -3.26 -10.66
CA PRO A 215 47.51 -4.15 -11.62
C PRO A 215 46.16 -3.63 -12.13
N SER A 216 45.63 -2.54 -11.57
CA SER A 216 44.25 -2.09 -11.76
C SER A 216 43.95 -1.54 -13.17
N TRP A 217 44.76 -0.60 -13.65
CA TRP A 217 44.56 0.09 -14.93
C TRP A 217 45.79 -0.05 -15.80
N SER A 218 45.60 -0.50 -17.04
CA SER A 218 46.64 -0.50 -18.06
C SER A 218 46.00 -0.75 -19.41
N ILE A 219 46.55 -0.16 -20.47
CA ILE A 219 46.15 -0.54 -21.84
C ILE A 219 46.35 -2.04 -22.11
N ARG A 220 47.25 -2.70 -21.37
CA ARG A 220 47.51 -4.14 -21.50
C ARG A 220 46.33 -4.99 -21.05
N CYS A 221 45.45 -4.46 -20.21
CA CYS A 221 44.30 -5.19 -19.65
C CYS A 221 43.06 -5.12 -20.52
N VAL A 222 43.08 -4.38 -21.65
CA VAL A 222 41.89 -4.23 -22.49
C VAL A 222 41.59 -5.44 -23.36
N ASN A 223 42.58 -6.30 -23.60
CA ASN A 223 42.43 -7.50 -24.41
C ASN A 223 43.26 -8.67 -23.87
N ASP A 224 43.52 -8.72 -22.56
CA ASP A 224 44.36 -9.78 -21.97
C ASP A 224 43.58 -11.08 -21.74
N GLY A 225 42.26 -11.08 -21.97
CA GLY A 225 41.38 -12.21 -21.75
C GLY A 225 40.88 -12.34 -20.31
N PHE A 226 41.14 -11.35 -19.44
CA PHE A 226 40.69 -11.32 -18.06
C PHE A 226 39.57 -10.30 -17.91
N SER A 227 38.34 -10.78 -17.79
CA SER A 227 37.19 -9.88 -17.70
C SER A 227 36.15 -10.36 -16.69
N ILE A 228 35.13 -9.53 -16.47
CA ILE A 228 33.96 -9.88 -15.66
C ILE A 228 33.10 -10.98 -16.30
N LEU A 229 33.35 -11.33 -17.58
CA LEU A 229 32.65 -12.41 -18.27
C LEU A 229 33.04 -13.80 -17.75
N GLU A 230 34.20 -13.93 -17.10
CA GLU A 230 34.77 -15.18 -16.58
C GLU A 230 34.79 -16.31 -17.64
N LEU A 231 34.37 -17.53 -17.28
CA LEU A 231 34.32 -18.68 -18.18
C LEU A 231 32.96 -18.74 -18.91
N PRO A 232 32.94 -19.14 -20.20
CA PRO A 232 31.70 -19.46 -20.89
C PRO A 232 31.13 -20.76 -20.33
N VAL A 233 30.11 -20.64 -19.47
CA VAL A 233 29.50 -21.79 -18.78
C VAL A 233 27.97 -21.82 -18.92
N SER A 234 27.41 -23.03 -18.94
CA SER A 234 25.96 -23.24 -18.91
C SER A 234 25.39 -23.11 -17.49
N THR A 235 24.12 -23.46 -17.30
CA THR A 235 23.51 -23.59 -15.95
C THR A 235 23.67 -24.97 -15.34
N ARG A 236 24.15 -25.95 -16.11
CA ARG A 236 24.41 -27.31 -15.65
C ARG A 236 25.58 -27.31 -14.67
N ARG A 237 25.34 -27.84 -13.46
CA ARG A 237 26.38 -27.95 -12.42
C ARG A 237 27.39 -29.02 -12.79
N SER A 238 28.66 -28.74 -12.50
CA SER A 238 29.73 -29.71 -12.67
C SER A 238 29.63 -30.83 -11.62
N PRO A 239 29.81 -32.10 -12.03
CA PRO A 239 29.99 -33.23 -11.12
C PRO A 239 31.45 -33.38 -10.63
N THR A 240 32.40 -32.67 -11.23
CA THR A 240 33.85 -32.85 -11.06
C THR A 240 34.54 -31.54 -10.69
N ASN A 241 35.77 -31.63 -10.21
CA ASN A 241 36.62 -30.48 -9.93
C ASN A 241 37.75 -30.33 -10.95
N GLY A 242 38.16 -31.42 -11.60
CA GLY A 242 39.25 -31.49 -12.58
C GLY A 242 40.37 -32.42 -12.16
N TYR A 243 41.60 -32.08 -12.53
CA TYR A 243 42.82 -32.80 -12.14
C TYR A 243 43.57 -32.11 -11.00
N LEU A 244 44.15 -32.92 -10.11
CA LEU A 244 45.00 -32.49 -8.99
C LEU A 244 46.20 -33.43 -8.85
N SER A 245 47.41 -32.88 -8.86
CA SER A 245 48.66 -33.63 -8.66
C SER A 245 48.80 -34.13 -7.22
N ALA A 246 49.77 -35.02 -6.98
CA ALA A 246 50.21 -35.27 -5.61
C ALA A 246 50.89 -34.01 -5.03
N GLU A 247 51.08 -34.00 -3.71
CA GLU A 247 51.78 -32.91 -3.04
C GLU A 247 53.27 -32.92 -3.40
N ALA A 248 53.77 -31.78 -3.86
CA ALA A 248 55.17 -31.53 -4.13
C ALA A 248 55.87 -30.90 -2.92
N ARG A 249 57.17 -31.20 -2.78
CA ARG A 249 58.00 -30.74 -1.65
C ARG A 249 58.62 -29.37 -1.89
N SER A 250 58.77 -28.97 -3.15
CA SER A 250 59.28 -27.66 -3.55
C SER A 250 58.43 -27.06 -4.67
N PRO A 251 58.40 -25.73 -4.81
CA PRO A 251 57.69 -25.08 -5.91
C PRO A 251 58.30 -25.39 -7.29
N GLU A 252 59.57 -25.75 -7.36
CA GLU A 252 60.28 -26.09 -8.61
C GLU A 252 60.13 -27.56 -9.01
N GLU A 253 59.46 -28.38 -8.21
CA GLU A 253 59.21 -29.79 -8.55
C GLU A 253 58.34 -29.84 -9.81
N GLU A 254 58.89 -30.46 -10.86
CA GLU A 254 58.22 -30.50 -12.16
C GLU A 254 56.97 -31.39 -12.09
N LYS A 255 55.85 -30.85 -12.58
CA LYS A 255 54.57 -31.56 -12.72
C LYS A 255 54.06 -31.32 -14.12
N TRP A 256 53.46 -32.34 -14.72
CA TRP A 256 52.93 -32.22 -16.08
C TRP A 256 51.69 -33.06 -16.30
N VAL A 257 50.88 -32.60 -17.26
CA VAL A 257 49.76 -33.35 -17.84
C VAL A 257 49.89 -33.36 -19.34
N THR A 258 49.56 -34.48 -19.96
CA THR A 258 49.60 -34.68 -21.41
C THR A 258 48.27 -35.26 -21.88
N VAL A 259 47.72 -34.72 -22.96
CA VAL A 259 46.55 -35.27 -23.63
C VAL A 259 46.96 -35.89 -24.95
N ASP A 260 46.61 -37.17 -25.17
CA ASP A 260 46.74 -37.83 -26.48
C ASP A 260 45.46 -37.60 -27.29
N LEU A 261 45.54 -36.77 -28.34
CA LEU A 261 44.40 -36.45 -29.19
C LEU A 261 43.91 -37.66 -30.03
N GLY A 262 44.68 -38.75 -30.04
CA GLY A 262 44.43 -40.00 -30.75
C GLY A 262 44.84 -39.98 -32.23
N ARG A 263 44.97 -38.79 -32.82
CA ARG A 263 45.54 -38.54 -34.16
C ARG A 263 46.14 -37.14 -34.22
N SER A 264 46.85 -36.83 -35.30
CA SER A 264 47.40 -35.50 -35.53
C SER A 264 46.31 -34.48 -35.89
N TYR A 265 46.35 -33.31 -35.26
CA TYR A 265 45.48 -32.17 -35.58
C TYR A 265 46.32 -30.90 -35.80
N PRO A 266 45.93 -30.01 -36.73
CA PRO A 266 46.43 -28.64 -36.75
C PRO A 266 45.80 -27.86 -35.60
N VAL A 267 46.55 -27.64 -34.52
CA VAL A 267 46.03 -27.00 -33.31
C VAL A 267 45.96 -25.50 -33.48
N ASP A 268 44.77 -24.92 -33.35
CA ASP A 268 44.55 -23.47 -33.43
C ASP A 268 44.86 -22.80 -32.10
N GLU A 269 44.30 -23.34 -31.02
CA GLU A 269 44.25 -22.71 -29.70
C GLU A 269 44.12 -23.77 -28.60
N ILE A 270 44.72 -23.50 -27.44
CA ILE A 270 44.62 -24.33 -26.24
C ILE A 270 44.10 -23.44 -25.12
N ARG A 271 43.05 -23.89 -24.43
CA ARG A 271 42.43 -23.18 -23.30
C ARG A 271 42.70 -23.96 -22.01
N LEU A 272 43.28 -23.29 -21.02
CA LEU A 272 43.54 -23.86 -19.70
C LEU A 272 42.59 -23.23 -18.70
N ILE A 273 41.79 -24.05 -18.03
CA ILE A 273 40.77 -23.59 -17.09
C ILE A 273 41.26 -23.83 -15.66
N PRO A 274 41.36 -22.79 -14.81
CA PRO A 274 41.80 -22.94 -13.43
C PRO A 274 40.84 -23.77 -12.59
N ALA A 275 41.38 -24.60 -11.70
CA ALA A 275 40.55 -25.38 -10.78
C ALA A 275 39.99 -24.50 -9.64
N ARG A 276 38.67 -24.52 -9.42
CA ARG A 276 37.98 -23.77 -8.36
C ARG A 276 36.91 -24.63 -7.68
N PRO A 277 37.30 -25.60 -6.84
CA PRO A 277 36.34 -26.47 -6.17
C PRO A 277 35.43 -25.67 -5.23
N ARG A 278 34.24 -26.21 -4.93
CA ARG A 278 33.28 -25.55 -4.04
C ARG A 278 33.91 -25.20 -2.69
N GLY A 279 33.62 -23.99 -2.20
CA GLY A 279 34.16 -23.47 -0.94
C GLY A 279 35.57 -22.89 -1.05
N PHE A 280 36.24 -22.97 -2.20
CA PHE A 280 37.55 -22.34 -2.38
C PHE A 280 37.41 -20.82 -2.54
N THR A 281 37.98 -20.09 -1.58
CA THR A 281 38.01 -18.61 -1.59
C THR A 281 39.32 -18.05 -2.13
N GLY A 282 40.32 -18.91 -2.37
CA GLY A 282 41.61 -18.52 -2.87
C GLY A 282 41.52 -17.92 -4.26
N GLY A 283 42.35 -16.92 -4.47
CA GLY A 283 42.33 -16.19 -5.70
C GLY A 283 42.80 -17.01 -6.91
N MET A 284 44.00 -17.60 -6.89
CA MET A 284 44.68 -18.21 -8.06
C MET A 284 43.96 -19.36 -8.78
N GLY A 285 42.83 -19.84 -8.26
CA GLY A 285 42.45 -21.23 -8.45
C GLY A 285 43.33 -22.12 -7.55
N ARG A 286 42.81 -23.27 -7.17
CA ARG A 286 43.50 -24.20 -6.29
C ARG A 286 44.67 -24.83 -7.06
N GLY A 287 45.90 -24.48 -6.71
CA GLY A 287 47.10 -25.10 -7.30
C GLY A 287 47.35 -24.74 -8.77
N PHE A 288 46.82 -23.62 -9.27
CA PHE A 288 47.18 -23.16 -10.61
C PHE A 288 48.64 -22.67 -10.60
N PRO A 289 49.52 -23.13 -11.50
CA PRO A 289 50.95 -22.79 -11.44
C PRO A 289 51.25 -21.32 -11.79
N GLN A 290 52.33 -20.75 -11.24
CA GLN A 290 52.76 -19.39 -11.59
C GLN A 290 53.42 -19.32 -12.96
N ARG A 291 54.09 -20.41 -13.35
CA ARG A 291 54.83 -20.52 -14.59
C ARG A 291 54.54 -21.86 -15.24
N ILE A 292 53.99 -21.79 -16.44
CA ILE A 292 53.68 -22.94 -17.28
C ILE A 292 54.33 -22.80 -18.65
N SER A 293 54.61 -23.93 -19.28
CA SER A 293 54.80 -24.01 -20.73
C SER A 293 53.83 -25.03 -21.32
N VAL A 294 53.40 -24.75 -22.54
CA VAL A 294 52.57 -25.67 -23.31
C VAL A 294 53.39 -26.15 -24.49
N GLU A 295 53.49 -27.46 -24.64
CA GLU A 295 54.31 -28.16 -25.61
C GLU A 295 53.44 -29.04 -26.50
N LEU A 296 53.77 -29.06 -27.77
CA LEU A 296 53.12 -29.83 -28.82
C LEU A 296 54.13 -30.84 -29.35
N SER A 297 53.71 -32.09 -29.55
CA SER A 297 54.55 -33.10 -30.20
C SER A 297 53.73 -34.13 -30.97
N MET A 298 54.42 -34.84 -31.87
CA MET A 298 53.95 -36.08 -32.50
C MET A 298 54.43 -37.32 -31.76
N ASP A 299 55.40 -37.16 -30.86
CA ASP A 299 56.02 -38.20 -30.04
C ASP A 299 55.38 -38.21 -28.63
N PRO A 300 54.87 -39.37 -28.14
CA PRO A 300 54.30 -39.49 -26.80
C PRO A 300 55.28 -39.14 -25.67
N ASP A 301 56.59 -39.35 -25.88
CA ASP A 301 57.62 -39.15 -24.86
C ASP A 301 58.17 -37.71 -24.88
N PHE A 302 57.80 -36.91 -25.89
CA PHE A 302 58.30 -35.55 -26.12
C PHE A 302 59.83 -35.47 -26.07
N ILE A 303 60.48 -36.41 -26.76
CA ILE A 303 61.92 -36.41 -27.01
C ILE A 303 62.17 -35.72 -28.35
N GLU A 304 61.35 -36.05 -29.35
CA GLU A 304 61.41 -35.49 -30.70
C GLU A 304 60.23 -34.53 -31.02
N ASP A 305 60.42 -33.66 -32.01
CA ASP A 305 59.42 -32.69 -32.52
C ASP A 305 58.69 -31.85 -31.45
N VAL A 306 59.36 -31.54 -30.34
CA VAL A 306 58.79 -30.73 -29.25
C VAL A 306 58.75 -29.27 -29.66
N ARG A 307 57.54 -28.73 -29.79
CA ARG A 307 57.30 -27.32 -30.11
C ARG A 307 56.60 -26.64 -28.95
N ARG A 308 57.27 -25.67 -28.35
CA ARG A 308 56.69 -24.81 -27.32
C ARG A 308 55.69 -23.84 -27.96
N ALA A 309 54.41 -23.98 -27.61
CA ALA A 309 53.29 -23.14 -28.07
C ALA A 309 53.17 -21.87 -27.24
N GLY A 310 53.56 -21.89 -25.96
CA GLY A 310 53.57 -20.70 -25.12
C GLY A 310 54.36 -20.91 -23.83
N THR A 311 54.80 -19.81 -23.23
CA THR A 311 55.35 -19.76 -21.87
C THR A 311 54.89 -18.46 -21.24
N ASN A 312 54.43 -18.52 -20.00
CA ASN A 312 54.09 -17.30 -19.27
C ASN A 312 55.17 -17.02 -18.22
N ARG A 313 55.90 -15.89 -18.34
CA ARG A 313 56.85 -15.44 -17.30
C ARG A 313 56.09 -14.55 -16.33
N GLY A 314 55.70 -15.10 -15.18
CA GLY A 314 55.09 -14.35 -14.07
C GLY A 314 53.62 -14.03 -14.30
N MET A 315 52.76 -15.04 -14.26
CA MET A 315 51.32 -14.83 -14.32
C MET A 315 50.82 -14.03 -13.14
N THR A 316 50.04 -12.98 -13.42
CA THR A 316 49.03 -12.56 -12.45
C THR A 316 47.98 -13.67 -12.37
N PRO A 317 47.54 -14.04 -11.16
CA PRO A 317 46.59 -15.12 -10.95
C PRO A 317 45.40 -15.11 -11.92
N PRO A 318 45.05 -16.24 -12.57
CA PRO A 318 43.95 -16.31 -13.55
C PRO A 318 42.55 -16.09 -12.95
N TRP A 319 42.43 -16.13 -11.63
CA TRP A 319 41.14 -16.09 -10.92
C TRP A 319 40.19 -17.18 -11.44
N ASN A 320 39.10 -16.79 -12.09
CA ASN A 320 38.16 -17.68 -12.77
C ASN A 320 38.13 -17.41 -14.28
N ASN A 321 39.18 -16.81 -14.85
CA ASN A 321 39.33 -16.61 -16.29
C ASN A 321 40.15 -17.74 -16.90
N MET A 322 39.87 -18.05 -18.17
CA MET A 322 40.65 -19.02 -18.92
C MET A 322 41.99 -18.43 -19.34
N ILE A 323 43.00 -19.31 -19.47
CA ILE A 323 44.28 -18.93 -20.08
C ILE A 323 44.34 -19.45 -21.49
N LEU A 324 44.58 -18.52 -22.41
CA LEU A 324 44.66 -18.78 -23.84
C LEU A 324 46.09 -18.99 -24.29
N VAL A 325 46.36 -20.09 -25.00
CA VAL A 325 47.63 -20.34 -25.67
C VAL A 325 47.39 -20.57 -27.16
N ARG A 326 47.92 -19.67 -28.00
CA ARG A 326 47.82 -19.75 -29.45
C ARG A 326 48.83 -20.75 -29.99
N ALA A 327 48.37 -21.73 -30.76
CA ALA A 327 49.22 -22.75 -31.36
C ALA A 327 49.50 -22.51 -32.85
N HIS A 328 48.86 -21.51 -33.47
CA HIS A 328 49.10 -21.08 -34.86
C HIS A 328 49.03 -22.21 -35.89
N ARG A 329 48.08 -23.15 -35.73
CA ARG A 329 47.87 -24.31 -36.62
C ARG A 329 49.06 -25.27 -36.69
N ARG A 330 49.94 -25.27 -35.68
CA ARG A 330 50.99 -26.27 -35.56
C ARG A 330 50.35 -27.65 -35.38
N THR A 331 50.84 -28.62 -36.16
CA THR A 331 50.31 -29.98 -36.10
C THR A 331 50.85 -30.69 -34.86
N ALA A 332 49.98 -31.38 -34.13
CA ALA A 332 50.34 -32.14 -32.94
C ALA A 332 49.37 -33.32 -32.74
N ARG A 333 49.86 -34.41 -32.15
CA ARG A 333 49.03 -35.47 -31.58
C ARG A 333 48.98 -35.40 -30.06
N TYR A 334 50.09 -35.00 -29.44
CA TYR A 334 50.23 -34.88 -28.00
C TYR A 334 50.34 -33.41 -27.60
N VAL A 335 49.59 -33.03 -26.58
CA VAL A 335 49.63 -31.69 -25.99
C VAL A 335 50.01 -31.84 -24.52
N ARG A 336 51.16 -31.30 -24.12
CA ARG A 336 51.66 -31.32 -22.75
C ARG A 336 51.62 -29.94 -22.13
N VAL A 337 51.12 -29.86 -20.91
CA VAL A 337 51.24 -28.68 -20.04
C VAL A 337 52.25 -29.01 -18.96
N LEU A 338 53.36 -28.29 -18.98
CA LEU A 338 54.47 -28.45 -18.05
C LEU A 338 54.46 -27.32 -17.03
N CYS A 339 54.57 -27.65 -15.75
CA CYS A 339 54.58 -26.69 -14.66
C CYS A 339 56.01 -26.49 -14.17
N HIS A 340 56.50 -25.26 -14.27
CA HIS A 340 57.85 -24.89 -13.88
C HIS A 340 57.93 -24.22 -12.51
N GLU A 341 56.78 -23.81 -11.96
CA GLU A 341 56.67 -23.15 -10.65
C GLU A 341 55.26 -23.35 -10.09
N LEU A 342 55.16 -24.22 -9.10
CA LEU A 342 53.92 -24.60 -8.42
C LEU A 342 53.49 -23.56 -7.38
N VAL A 343 52.19 -23.53 -7.10
CA VAL A 343 51.61 -22.68 -6.07
C VAL A 343 51.24 -23.54 -4.86
N GLY A 344 51.58 -23.06 -3.67
CA GLY A 344 51.40 -23.78 -2.41
C GLY A 344 51.45 -22.87 -1.19
N GLY A 345 51.22 -23.45 -0.03
CA GLY A 345 51.30 -22.78 1.27
C GLY A 345 51.75 -23.77 2.34
N ALA A 346 52.48 -23.27 3.36
CA ALA A 346 53.01 -24.09 4.46
C ALA A 346 53.84 -25.32 4.00
N GLY A 347 54.62 -25.16 2.92
CA GLY A 347 55.49 -26.23 2.39
C GLY A 347 54.81 -27.29 1.53
N ALA A 348 53.50 -27.15 1.26
CA ALA A 348 52.73 -28.06 0.41
C ALA A 348 52.36 -27.39 -0.93
N TYR A 349 52.95 -27.86 -2.02
CA TYR A 349 52.72 -27.34 -3.38
C TYR A 349 51.93 -28.33 -4.22
N ARG A 350 51.04 -27.83 -5.09
CA ARG A 350 50.20 -28.69 -5.95
C ARG A 350 49.98 -28.05 -7.31
N PHE A 351 49.77 -28.89 -8.31
CA PHE A 351 49.29 -28.52 -9.64
C PHE A 351 47.83 -28.96 -9.79
N ALA A 352 46.94 -28.05 -10.19
CA ALA A 352 45.58 -28.39 -10.54
C ALA A 352 45.03 -27.55 -11.70
N LEU A 353 44.20 -28.20 -12.51
CA LEU A 353 43.43 -27.60 -13.61
C LEU A 353 42.02 -28.18 -13.58
N ALA A 354 41.01 -27.34 -13.85
CA ALA A 354 39.65 -27.82 -14.04
C ALA A 354 39.52 -28.57 -15.36
N GLU A 355 40.01 -27.95 -16.44
CA GLU A 355 39.86 -28.45 -17.80
C GLU A 355 41.04 -27.97 -18.67
N LEU A 356 41.42 -28.78 -19.65
CA LEU A 356 42.33 -28.48 -20.76
C LEU A 356 41.60 -28.74 -22.07
N GLN A 357 41.34 -27.68 -22.82
CA GLN A 357 40.69 -27.78 -24.13
C GLN A 357 41.70 -27.53 -25.25
N VAL A 358 41.59 -28.30 -26.33
CA VAL A 358 42.45 -28.15 -27.51
C VAL A 358 41.55 -27.96 -28.72
N TYR A 359 41.61 -26.81 -29.37
CA TYR A 359 40.76 -26.48 -30.50
C TYR A 359 41.45 -26.69 -31.84
N SER A 360 40.73 -27.30 -32.77
CA SER A 360 41.08 -27.40 -34.18
C SER A 360 39.82 -27.19 -35.04
N LYS A 361 39.83 -26.20 -35.93
CA LYS A 361 38.69 -25.84 -36.80
C LYS A 361 37.37 -25.63 -36.04
N GLY A 362 37.42 -24.92 -34.92
CA GLY A 362 36.27 -24.60 -34.08
C GLY A 362 35.86 -25.68 -33.08
N GLU A 363 36.42 -26.89 -33.15
CA GLU A 363 36.03 -28.03 -32.30
C GLU A 363 37.06 -28.34 -31.22
N ASN A 364 36.61 -28.65 -29.99
CA ASN A 364 37.45 -29.16 -28.92
C ASN A 364 37.83 -30.63 -29.16
N VAL A 365 39.01 -30.88 -29.73
CA VAL A 365 39.52 -32.22 -30.07
C VAL A 365 40.11 -32.99 -28.88
N ALA A 366 40.27 -32.34 -27.72
CA ALA A 366 40.74 -32.98 -26.48
C ALA A 366 39.62 -33.65 -25.67
N LEU A 367 38.35 -33.35 -25.96
CA LEU A 367 37.21 -33.84 -25.18
C LEU A 367 37.20 -35.38 -25.09
N ARG A 368 37.19 -35.89 -23.85
CA ARG A 368 37.18 -37.31 -23.46
C ARG A 368 38.37 -38.11 -24.01
N LYS A 369 39.49 -37.45 -24.29
CA LYS A 369 40.72 -38.11 -24.74
C LYS A 369 41.53 -38.69 -23.59
N PRO A 370 42.42 -39.66 -23.85
CA PRO A 370 43.33 -40.17 -22.83
C PRO A 370 44.23 -39.06 -22.26
N VAL A 371 44.35 -39.05 -20.93
CA VAL A 371 45.20 -38.10 -20.18
C VAL A 371 46.30 -38.89 -19.46
N MET A 372 47.54 -38.50 -19.70
CA MET A 372 48.74 -38.97 -19.00
C MET A 372 49.20 -37.87 -18.04
N VAL A 373 49.69 -38.25 -16.86
CA VAL A 373 50.07 -37.28 -15.82
C VAL A 373 51.38 -37.72 -15.17
N SER A 374 52.14 -36.75 -14.65
CA SER A 374 53.34 -37.03 -13.85
C SER A 374 53.02 -37.84 -12.58
N ASP A 375 51.89 -37.53 -11.96
CA ASP A 375 51.41 -38.05 -10.69
C ASP A 375 49.95 -37.63 -10.47
N ALA A 376 49.31 -38.09 -9.40
CA ALA A 376 47.95 -37.67 -9.05
C ALA A 376 47.72 -37.73 -7.54
N ALA A 377 46.82 -36.90 -7.03
CA ALA A 377 46.40 -36.94 -5.65
C ALA A 377 45.77 -38.30 -5.31
N ARG A 378 46.17 -38.90 -4.18
CA ARG A 378 45.59 -40.16 -3.67
C ARG A 378 44.25 -39.90 -2.97
N VAL A 379 43.22 -39.58 -3.76
CA VAL A 379 41.86 -39.32 -3.28
C VAL A 379 40.84 -40.19 -4.04
N PRO A 380 39.71 -40.57 -3.43
CA PRO A 380 38.65 -41.28 -4.15
C PRO A 380 38.11 -40.43 -5.31
N LYS A 381 37.74 -41.06 -6.44
CA LYS A 381 37.12 -40.34 -7.58
C LYS A 381 35.85 -39.57 -7.20
N SER A 382 35.11 -40.04 -6.18
CA SER A 382 33.94 -39.35 -5.64
C SER A 382 34.25 -37.97 -5.03
N SER A 383 35.53 -37.65 -4.78
CA SER A 383 35.97 -36.31 -4.40
C SER A 383 35.98 -35.30 -5.58
N GLY A 384 35.72 -35.77 -6.80
CA GLY A 384 35.72 -34.97 -8.02
C GLY A 384 37.09 -34.71 -8.61
N TRP A 385 38.14 -35.41 -8.18
CA TRP A 385 39.50 -35.27 -8.72
C TRP A 385 39.95 -36.56 -9.41
N ALA A 386 40.31 -36.48 -10.69
CA ALA A 386 40.88 -37.57 -11.47
C ALA A 386 41.52 -37.03 -12.76
N PRO A 387 42.56 -37.67 -13.32
CA PRO A 387 43.16 -37.25 -14.59
C PRO A 387 42.16 -37.10 -15.74
N GLU A 388 41.19 -38.02 -15.85
CA GLU A 388 40.17 -37.99 -16.91
C GLU A 388 39.20 -36.80 -16.82
N PHE A 389 39.08 -36.16 -15.65
CA PHE A 389 38.25 -34.97 -15.47
C PHE A 389 38.89 -33.71 -16.03
N LEU A 390 40.13 -33.78 -16.52
CA LEU A 390 40.79 -32.65 -17.18
C LEU A 390 40.23 -32.37 -18.59
N VAL A 391 39.50 -33.32 -19.17
CA VAL A 391 38.97 -33.23 -20.54
C VAL A 391 37.51 -33.69 -20.58
N ASP A 392 36.76 -33.44 -19.51
CA ASP A 392 35.37 -33.91 -19.37
C ASP A 392 34.34 -32.88 -19.86
N GLY A 393 34.79 -31.67 -20.20
CA GLY A 393 33.95 -30.56 -20.66
C GLY A 393 33.38 -29.71 -19.52
N PHE A 394 33.87 -29.87 -18.29
CA PHE A 394 33.39 -29.12 -17.14
C PHE A 394 34.49 -28.26 -16.51
N SER A 395 34.12 -27.05 -16.09
CA SER A 395 34.88 -26.36 -15.04
C SER A 395 34.63 -27.03 -13.69
N SER A 396 35.32 -26.61 -12.63
CA SER A 396 35.03 -27.11 -11.27
C SER A 396 33.63 -26.75 -10.74
N SER A 397 32.88 -25.91 -11.47
CA SER A 397 31.57 -25.40 -11.01
C SER A 397 30.43 -25.75 -11.94
N ARG A 398 30.65 -25.67 -13.26
CA ARG A 398 29.64 -25.79 -14.32
C ARG A 398 30.20 -26.34 -15.62
N GLU A 399 29.33 -26.86 -16.46
CA GLU A 399 29.64 -27.27 -17.84
C GLU A 399 30.13 -26.07 -18.66
N LEU A 400 31.21 -26.28 -19.41
CA LEU A 400 31.76 -25.28 -20.32
C LEU A 400 30.97 -25.32 -21.63
N VAL A 401 30.69 -24.14 -22.17
CA VAL A 401 30.04 -23.95 -23.47
C VAL A 401 30.90 -23.09 -24.37
N GLU A 402 30.56 -23.02 -25.65
CA GLU A 402 31.30 -22.20 -26.59
C GLU A 402 30.95 -20.71 -26.46
N TRP A 403 31.86 -19.84 -26.89
CA TRP A 403 31.68 -18.40 -26.79
C TRP A 403 30.40 -17.90 -27.50
N PRO A 404 30.06 -18.34 -28.72
CA PRO A 404 28.84 -17.88 -29.39
C PRO A 404 27.56 -18.20 -28.60
N GLU A 405 27.49 -19.39 -27.99
CA GLU A 405 26.35 -19.79 -27.15
C GLU A 405 26.28 -18.93 -25.88
N TYR A 406 27.42 -18.74 -25.21
CA TYR A 406 27.50 -17.95 -23.99
C TYR A 406 27.12 -16.48 -24.21
N LEU A 407 27.68 -15.86 -25.26
CA LEU A 407 27.41 -14.47 -25.65
C LEU A 407 25.94 -14.29 -26.08
N ALA A 408 25.37 -15.23 -26.84
CA ALA A 408 23.95 -15.23 -27.18
C ALA A 408 23.07 -15.30 -25.93
N GLY A 409 23.46 -16.13 -24.94
CA GLY A 409 22.78 -16.24 -23.65
C GLY A 409 22.82 -14.94 -22.84
N LEU A 410 23.98 -14.26 -22.79
CA LEU A 410 24.14 -12.96 -22.13
C LEU A 410 23.30 -11.87 -22.79
N ARG A 411 23.30 -11.81 -24.12
CA ARG A 411 22.46 -10.87 -24.87
C ARG A 411 20.98 -11.11 -24.62
N LYS A 412 20.54 -12.38 -24.67
CA LYS A 412 19.16 -12.75 -24.38
C LYS A 412 18.77 -12.34 -22.95
N ARG A 413 19.66 -12.53 -21.99
CA ARG A 413 19.46 -12.08 -20.61
C ARG A 413 19.31 -10.57 -20.52
N ALA A 414 20.21 -9.80 -21.13
CA ALA A 414 20.16 -8.34 -21.10
C ALA A 414 18.84 -7.81 -21.69
N ALA A 415 18.38 -8.37 -22.81
CA ALA A 415 17.10 -8.03 -23.41
C ALA A 415 15.91 -8.37 -22.49
N MET A 416 15.93 -9.55 -21.87
CA MET A 416 14.89 -9.98 -20.93
C MET A 416 14.87 -9.20 -19.62
N GLU A 417 16.02 -8.80 -19.08
CA GLU A 417 16.08 -7.95 -17.88
C GLU A 417 15.46 -6.57 -18.16
N LYS A 418 15.70 -5.99 -19.34
CA LYS A 418 15.04 -4.75 -19.76
C LYS A 418 13.52 -4.93 -19.93
N GLU A 419 13.08 -5.98 -20.62
CA GLU A 419 11.66 -6.29 -20.78
C GLU A 419 10.99 -6.52 -19.41
N LEU A 420 11.70 -7.18 -18.47
CA LEU A 420 11.22 -7.42 -17.11
C LEU A 420 10.99 -6.12 -16.36
N GLU A 421 11.93 -5.18 -16.44
CA GLU A 421 11.82 -3.87 -15.80
C GLU A 421 10.66 -3.05 -16.37
N GLU A 422 10.51 -3.02 -17.70
CA GLU A 422 9.38 -2.36 -18.36
C GLU A 422 8.05 -2.99 -17.99
N LEU A 423 7.99 -4.33 -17.93
CA LEU A 423 6.78 -5.06 -17.56
C LEU A 423 6.41 -4.82 -16.10
N LEU A 424 7.38 -4.82 -15.18
CA LEU A 424 7.18 -4.48 -13.77
C LEU A 424 6.60 -3.07 -13.63
N ALA A 425 7.22 -2.08 -14.27
CA ALA A 425 6.74 -0.70 -14.22
C ALA A 425 5.31 -0.54 -14.77
N ARG A 426 5.01 -1.18 -15.91
CA ARG A 426 3.64 -1.18 -16.49
C ARG A 426 2.64 -1.88 -15.58
N ARG A 427 3.01 -3.02 -15.02
CA ARG A 427 2.19 -3.82 -14.11
C ARG A 427 1.87 -3.03 -12.86
N ASP A 428 2.85 -2.39 -12.24
CA ASP A 428 2.66 -1.61 -11.01
C ASP A 428 1.81 -0.37 -11.25
N ALA A 429 2.05 0.37 -12.34
CA ALA A 429 1.21 1.51 -12.72
C ALA A 429 -0.27 1.09 -12.90
N LYS A 430 -0.50 -0.06 -13.53
CA LYS A 430 -1.85 -0.60 -13.73
C LYS A 430 -2.47 -1.09 -12.42
N ALA A 431 -1.69 -1.76 -11.57
CA ALA A 431 -2.13 -2.22 -10.26
C ALA A 431 -2.59 -1.05 -9.38
N HIS A 432 -1.78 0.02 -9.31
CA HIS A 432 -2.14 1.25 -8.59
C HIS A 432 -3.45 1.87 -9.11
N ARG A 433 -3.63 1.95 -10.43
CA ARG A 433 -4.86 2.50 -11.04
C ARG A 433 -6.10 1.65 -10.72
N VAL A 434 -5.99 0.32 -10.81
CA VAL A 434 -7.11 -0.59 -10.51
C VAL A 434 -7.47 -0.50 -9.04
N ALA A 435 -6.48 -0.55 -8.14
CA ALA A 435 -6.71 -0.43 -6.70
C ALA A 435 -7.38 0.89 -6.33
N ALA A 436 -6.90 2.02 -6.86
CA ALA A 436 -7.50 3.33 -6.63
C ALA A 436 -8.96 3.39 -7.11
N THR A 437 -9.24 2.83 -8.30
CA THR A 437 -10.60 2.78 -8.85
C THR A 437 -11.52 1.93 -7.98
N SER A 438 -11.09 0.73 -7.58
CA SER A 438 -11.86 -0.16 -6.72
C SER A 438 -12.15 0.46 -5.35
N ILE A 439 -11.18 1.16 -4.75
CA ILE A 439 -11.38 1.88 -3.49
C ILE A 439 -12.40 3.02 -3.67
N ALA A 440 -12.30 3.81 -4.74
CA ALA A 440 -13.24 4.89 -5.03
C ALA A 440 -14.67 4.39 -5.28
N THR A 441 -14.84 3.30 -6.03
CA THR A 441 -16.16 2.69 -6.25
C THR A 441 -16.72 2.13 -4.93
N GLY A 442 -15.88 1.45 -4.13
CA GLY A 442 -16.28 0.91 -2.83
C GLY A 442 -16.74 1.99 -1.85
N THR A 443 -16.02 3.12 -1.77
CA THR A 443 -16.42 4.26 -0.92
C THR A 443 -17.68 4.95 -1.44
N GLY A 444 -17.85 5.07 -2.76
CA GLY A 444 -19.06 5.60 -3.38
C GLY A 444 -20.31 4.77 -3.05
N VAL A 445 -20.25 3.45 -3.18
CA VAL A 445 -21.36 2.53 -2.85
C VAL A 445 -21.69 2.59 -1.36
N ALA A 446 -20.67 2.56 -0.48
CA ALA A 446 -20.88 2.66 0.96
C ALA A 446 -21.51 4.01 1.37
N GLY A 447 -21.04 5.11 0.78
CA GLY A 447 -21.60 6.45 1.00
C GLY A 447 -23.05 6.56 0.53
N GLY A 448 -23.36 6.04 -0.66
CA GLY A 448 -24.74 5.99 -1.18
C GLY A 448 -25.68 5.18 -0.30
N GLY A 449 -25.23 4.02 0.18
CA GLY A 449 -25.98 3.19 1.13
C GLY A 449 -26.28 3.91 2.45
N LEU A 450 -25.29 4.61 3.00
CA LEU A 450 -25.47 5.40 4.23
C LEU A 450 -26.45 6.58 4.04
N LEU A 451 -26.40 7.26 2.89
CA LEU A 451 -27.35 8.32 2.55
C LEU A 451 -28.77 7.77 2.39
N CYS A 452 -28.94 6.62 1.74
CA CYS A 452 -30.25 5.97 1.62
C CYS A 452 -30.82 5.58 2.99
N LEU A 453 -29.99 5.01 3.88
CA LEU A 453 -30.40 4.62 5.22
C LEU A 453 -30.82 5.85 6.05
N THR A 454 -30.04 6.93 6.01
CA THR A 454 -30.38 8.16 6.74
C THR A 454 -31.66 8.80 6.20
N ALA A 455 -31.84 8.87 4.89
CA ALA A 455 -33.07 9.36 4.26
C ALA A 455 -34.31 8.53 4.67
N LEU A 456 -34.18 7.19 4.75
CA LEU A 456 -35.24 6.29 5.19
C LEU A 456 -35.64 6.57 6.65
N LEU A 457 -34.66 6.73 7.54
CA LEU A 457 -34.89 7.04 8.96
C LEU A 457 -35.58 8.39 9.16
N VAL A 458 -35.18 9.41 8.39
CA VAL A 458 -35.82 10.74 8.43
C VAL A 458 -37.28 10.66 7.96
N ARG A 459 -37.55 9.94 6.85
CA ARG A 459 -38.92 9.72 6.36
C ARG A 459 -39.80 9.02 7.39
N GLN A 460 -39.31 7.98 8.06
CA GLN A 460 -40.08 7.29 9.10
C GLN A 460 -40.43 8.20 10.29
N ARG A 461 -39.50 9.05 10.74
CA ARG A 461 -39.77 10.01 11.83
C ARG A 461 -40.83 11.05 11.44
N ALA A 462 -40.79 11.52 10.20
CA ALA A 462 -41.78 12.47 9.69
C ALA A 462 -43.19 11.86 9.62
N ALA A 463 -43.32 10.60 9.20
CA ALA A 463 -44.59 9.88 9.16
C ALA A 463 -45.22 9.75 10.56
N ARG A 464 -44.46 9.26 11.55
CA ARG A 464 -44.96 9.09 12.93
C ARG A 464 -45.50 10.38 13.55
N LYS A 465 -44.87 11.53 13.29
CA LYS A 465 -45.35 12.83 13.78
C LYS A 465 -46.71 13.20 13.21
N ARG A 466 -46.96 12.90 11.94
CA ARG A 466 -48.24 13.18 11.27
C ARG A 466 -49.35 12.30 11.81
N ASP A 467 -49.07 11.03 12.05
CA ASP A 467 -50.06 10.08 12.58
C ASP A 467 -50.56 10.49 13.98
N VAL A 468 -49.65 10.96 14.84
CA VAL A 468 -50.02 11.45 16.19
C VAL A 468 -50.90 12.70 16.13
N LEU A 469 -50.66 13.62 15.20
CA LEU A 469 -51.47 14.83 15.06
C LEU A 469 -52.88 14.51 14.56
N ARG A 470 -53.00 13.64 13.54
CA ARG A 470 -54.31 13.20 13.03
C ARG A 470 -55.15 12.53 14.11
N LEU A 471 -54.53 11.69 14.93
CA LEU A 471 -55.24 11.02 16.02
C LEU A 471 -55.81 12.01 17.04
N ARG A 472 -55.08 13.11 17.33
CA ARG A 472 -55.59 14.16 18.24
C ARG A 472 -56.79 14.90 17.68
N GLU A 473 -56.72 15.30 16.41
CA GLU A 473 -57.81 15.98 15.71
C GLU A 473 -59.04 15.07 15.56
N GLN A 474 -58.83 13.77 15.40
CA GLN A 474 -59.91 12.80 15.36
C GLN A 474 -60.59 12.67 16.74
N ILE A 475 -59.82 12.49 17.82
CA ILE A 475 -60.37 12.40 19.18
C ILE A 475 -61.16 13.66 19.55
N ALA A 476 -60.70 14.85 19.16
CA ALA A 476 -61.41 16.10 19.42
C ALA A 476 -62.78 16.14 18.72
N ARG A 477 -62.84 15.72 17.45
CA ARG A 477 -64.08 15.65 16.66
C ARG A 477 -65.05 14.60 17.19
N ASP A 478 -64.57 13.38 17.43
CA ASP A 478 -65.41 12.29 17.95
C ASP A 478 -66.03 12.67 19.31
N LEU A 479 -65.28 13.40 20.15
CA LEU A 479 -65.78 13.91 21.43
C LEU A 479 -66.88 14.98 21.23
N HIS A 480 -66.73 15.86 20.25
CA HIS A 480 -67.68 16.94 19.97
C HIS A 480 -69.01 16.40 19.38
N ASP A 481 -68.92 15.52 18.39
CA ASP A 481 -70.07 15.11 17.60
C ASP A 481 -70.91 14.03 18.31
N ASP A 482 -70.28 12.94 18.78
CA ASP A 482 -71.00 11.79 19.32
C ASP A 482 -71.42 11.99 20.78
N LEU A 483 -70.50 12.40 21.65
CA LEU A 483 -70.86 12.59 23.06
C LEU A 483 -71.70 13.86 23.25
N GLY A 484 -71.43 14.90 22.46
CA GLY A 484 -72.13 16.19 22.52
C GLY A 484 -73.62 16.04 22.20
N SER A 485 -73.92 15.39 21.08
CA SER A 485 -75.30 15.13 20.63
C SER A 485 -76.05 14.19 21.59
N ASN A 486 -75.41 13.14 22.09
CA ASN A 486 -76.01 12.19 23.02
C ASN A 486 -76.39 12.86 24.36
N LEU A 487 -75.49 13.65 24.95
CA LEU A 487 -75.79 14.35 26.20
C LEU A 487 -76.85 15.43 26.01
N GLY A 488 -76.86 16.13 24.86
CA GLY A 488 -77.93 17.05 24.51
C GLY A 488 -79.29 16.36 24.41
N SER A 489 -79.33 15.17 23.81
CA SER A 489 -80.56 14.35 23.73
C SER A 489 -81.05 13.88 25.09
N ILE A 490 -80.14 13.42 25.96
CA ILE A 490 -80.47 13.04 27.35
C ILE A 490 -80.99 14.25 28.13
N SER A 491 -80.35 15.42 27.99
CA SER A 491 -80.79 16.67 28.62
C SER A 491 -82.23 17.00 28.20
N LEU A 492 -82.54 16.99 26.90
CA LEU A 492 -83.87 17.28 26.36
C LEU A 492 -84.93 16.28 26.81
N LEU A 493 -84.67 14.97 26.68
CA LEU A 493 -85.63 13.93 27.07
C LEU A 493 -85.93 13.98 28.57
N SER A 494 -84.92 14.25 29.38
CA SER A 494 -85.06 14.34 30.84
C SER A 494 -85.80 15.61 31.25
N GLU A 495 -85.57 16.73 30.54
CA GLU A 495 -86.35 17.95 30.74
C GLU A 495 -87.84 17.73 30.45
N LEU A 496 -88.16 17.09 29.32
CA LEU A 496 -89.53 16.75 28.95
C LEU A 496 -90.18 15.81 29.97
N GLY A 497 -89.46 14.77 30.41
CA GLY A 497 -89.93 13.85 31.45
C GLY A 497 -90.19 14.55 32.78
N SER A 498 -89.37 15.52 33.17
CA SER A 498 -89.54 16.27 34.42
C SER A 498 -90.79 17.16 34.45
N ARG A 499 -91.31 17.54 33.28
CA ARG A 499 -92.48 18.42 33.10
C ARG A 499 -93.78 17.67 32.83
N LEU A 500 -93.74 16.35 32.71
CA LEU A 500 -94.92 15.52 32.42
C LEU A 500 -95.83 15.40 33.65
N ALA A 501 -96.97 16.11 33.66
CA ALA A 501 -97.88 16.14 34.81
C ALA A 501 -98.49 14.77 35.17
N SER A 502 -98.47 13.80 34.25
CA SER A 502 -98.95 12.43 34.45
C SER A 502 -97.99 11.52 35.22
N LEU A 503 -96.76 11.97 35.51
CA LEU A 503 -95.78 11.20 36.26
C LEU A 503 -95.80 11.53 37.77
N PRO A 504 -95.58 10.52 38.64
CA PRO A 504 -95.36 10.75 40.07
C PRO A 504 -94.25 11.77 40.33
N GLU A 505 -94.34 12.53 41.43
CA GLU A 505 -93.34 13.57 41.76
C GLU A 505 -91.92 12.99 41.92
N GLU A 506 -91.80 11.76 42.42
CA GLU A 506 -90.53 11.03 42.52
C GLU A 506 -89.91 10.82 41.14
N ALA A 507 -90.66 10.32 40.15
CA ALA A 507 -90.16 10.14 38.78
C ALA A 507 -89.79 11.48 38.12
N ARG A 508 -90.55 12.55 38.37
CA ARG A 508 -90.20 13.90 37.89
C ARG A 508 -88.93 14.43 38.53
N ARG A 509 -88.68 14.10 39.81
CA ARG A 509 -87.43 14.44 40.51
C ARG A 509 -86.24 13.69 39.92
N ASP A 510 -86.40 12.40 39.63
CA ASP A 510 -85.34 11.60 38.98
C ASP A 510 -85.01 12.16 37.59
N PHE A 511 -86.02 12.54 36.80
CA PHE A 511 -85.80 13.20 35.51
C PHE A 511 -85.08 14.56 35.63
N ARG A 512 -85.38 15.36 36.66
CA ARG A 512 -84.60 16.58 36.93
C ARG A 512 -83.14 16.26 37.26
N GLU A 513 -82.91 15.23 38.06
CA GLU A 513 -81.54 14.81 38.40
C GLU A 513 -80.76 14.31 37.18
N ILE A 514 -81.41 13.57 36.26
CA ILE A 514 -80.79 13.13 35.00
C ILE A 514 -80.49 14.34 34.10
N HIS A 515 -81.44 15.29 33.96
CA HIS A 515 -81.24 16.53 33.21
C HIS A 515 -80.03 17.31 33.73
N ASP A 516 -80.01 17.59 35.05
CA ASP A 516 -78.90 18.31 35.69
C ASP A 516 -77.56 17.57 35.56
N THR A 517 -77.59 16.24 35.56
CA THR A 517 -76.38 15.42 35.37
C THR A 517 -75.89 15.46 33.92
N ALA A 518 -76.81 15.41 32.94
CA ALA A 518 -76.48 15.52 31.53
C ALA A 518 -75.91 16.90 31.16
N GLU A 519 -76.51 17.98 31.66
CA GLU A 519 -76.00 19.35 31.49
C GLU A 519 -74.59 19.52 32.08
N ARG A 520 -74.38 19.04 33.32
CA ARG A 520 -73.06 19.10 33.96
C ARG A 520 -72.01 18.29 33.20
N SER A 521 -72.37 17.12 32.67
CA SER A 521 -71.50 16.29 31.83
C SER A 521 -71.19 16.96 30.48
N ALA A 522 -72.18 17.59 29.85
CA ALA A 522 -72.00 18.30 28.59
C ALA A 522 -71.10 19.53 28.76
N GLU A 523 -71.21 20.24 29.89
CA GLU A 523 -70.31 21.34 30.22
C GLU A 523 -68.87 20.85 30.47
N ALA A 524 -68.70 19.76 31.23
CA ALA A 524 -67.38 19.17 31.50
C ALA A 524 -66.69 18.69 30.22
N MET A 525 -67.43 18.09 29.28
CA MET A 525 -66.90 17.69 27.98
C MET A 525 -66.52 18.91 27.13
N ARG A 526 -67.34 19.96 27.06
CA ARG A 526 -66.98 21.20 26.34
C ARG A 526 -65.69 21.81 26.87
N ASP A 527 -65.47 21.76 28.18
CA ASP A 527 -64.21 22.20 28.79
C ASP A 527 -63.02 21.30 28.38
N ILE A 528 -63.23 19.99 28.19
CA ILE A 528 -62.21 19.04 27.70
C ILE A 528 -61.92 19.25 26.20
N VAL A 529 -62.96 19.40 25.37
CA VAL A 529 -62.82 19.71 23.93
C VAL A 529 -62.03 20.99 23.76
N TRP A 530 -62.38 22.07 24.49
CA TRP A 530 -61.63 23.32 24.44
C TRP A 530 -60.14 23.13 24.79
N LEU A 531 -59.81 22.25 25.74
CA LEU A 531 -58.43 21.94 26.11
C LEU A 531 -57.68 21.12 25.03
N ILE A 532 -58.37 20.32 24.23
CA ILE A 532 -57.76 19.39 23.25
C ILE A 532 -57.70 19.99 21.84
N ASP A 533 -58.78 20.65 21.41
CA ASP A 533 -58.99 21.17 20.05
C ASP A 533 -58.13 22.40 19.73
N SER A 534 -57.71 23.12 20.76
CA SER A 534 -56.87 24.30 20.62
C SER A 534 -55.38 23.93 20.59
N GLY A 535 -54.84 23.81 19.38
CA GLY A 535 -53.41 23.97 19.14
C GLY A 535 -52.90 25.22 19.87
N SER A 536 -51.80 25.07 20.61
CA SER A 536 -51.07 26.13 21.34
C SER A 536 -51.92 27.34 21.82
N THR A 537 -52.92 27.14 22.68
CA THR A 537 -53.69 28.26 23.27
C THR A 537 -52.77 29.22 24.01
N SER A 538 -52.97 30.49 23.71
CA SER A 538 -52.24 31.59 24.30
C SER A 538 -52.81 32.00 25.67
N LEU A 539 -52.02 32.68 26.48
CA LEU A 539 -52.49 33.24 27.75
C LEU A 539 -53.74 34.15 27.62
N PRO A 540 -53.88 35.02 26.59
CA PRO A 540 -55.10 35.78 26.35
C PRO A 540 -56.35 34.92 26.22
N GLU A 541 -56.30 33.82 25.46
CA GLU A 541 -57.44 32.92 25.25
C GLU A 541 -57.89 32.23 26.55
N LEU A 542 -56.94 31.85 27.40
CA LEU A 542 -57.25 31.30 28.73
C LEU A 542 -57.95 32.34 29.61
N VAL A 543 -57.46 33.59 29.62
CA VAL A 543 -58.06 34.68 30.40
C VAL A 543 -59.47 35.01 29.88
N THR A 544 -59.68 35.05 28.56
CA THR A 544 -61.00 35.22 27.95
C THR A 544 -61.95 34.11 28.39
N LYS A 545 -61.51 32.85 28.32
CA LYS A 545 -62.31 31.69 28.75
C LYS A 545 -62.68 31.75 30.24
N MET A 546 -61.75 32.19 31.09
CA MET A 546 -62.00 32.40 32.53
C MET A 546 -63.06 33.49 32.76
N ARG A 547 -62.96 34.63 32.06
CA ARG A 547 -63.95 35.72 32.13
C ARG A 547 -65.35 35.24 31.73
N GLU A 548 -65.48 34.61 30.56
CA GLU A 548 -66.75 34.07 30.07
C GLU A 548 -67.37 33.06 31.07
N THR A 549 -66.53 32.26 31.72
CA THR A 549 -66.99 31.29 32.72
C THR A 549 -67.50 31.98 33.98
N ALA A 550 -66.81 33.02 34.45
CA ALA A 550 -67.25 33.82 35.59
C ALA A 550 -68.58 34.52 35.32
N ASP A 551 -68.69 35.21 34.18
CA ASP A 551 -69.89 35.94 33.79
C ASP A 551 -71.11 35.02 33.70
N ARG A 552 -70.94 33.83 33.09
CA ARG A 552 -72.00 32.82 32.98
C ARG A 552 -72.45 32.27 34.34
N MET A 553 -71.57 32.15 35.32
CA MET A 553 -71.89 31.55 36.62
C MET A 553 -72.63 32.50 37.59
N PHE A 554 -72.48 33.81 37.43
CA PHE A 554 -72.96 34.82 38.39
C PHE A 554 -73.87 35.90 37.80
N SER A 555 -74.26 35.79 36.51
CA SER A 555 -75.29 36.63 35.87
C SER A 555 -75.14 38.15 36.11
N GLY A 556 -73.90 38.65 36.15
CA GLY A 556 -73.60 40.08 36.32
C GLY A 556 -73.29 40.56 37.74
N ILE A 557 -73.30 39.68 38.75
CA ILE A 557 -72.94 40.01 40.15
C ILE A 557 -71.42 39.90 40.42
N VAL A 558 -70.69 39.18 39.56
CA VAL A 558 -69.22 39.07 39.65
C VAL A 558 -68.54 40.19 38.87
N LYS A 559 -67.60 40.89 39.51
CA LYS A 559 -66.71 41.84 38.86
C LYS A 559 -65.38 41.18 38.55
N VAL A 560 -65.13 40.91 37.27
CA VAL A 560 -63.84 40.35 36.82
C VAL A 560 -62.88 41.48 36.46
N VAL A 561 -61.86 41.68 37.28
CA VAL A 561 -60.79 42.66 37.05
C VAL A 561 -59.57 41.94 36.47
N VAL A 562 -59.13 42.34 35.28
CA VAL A 562 -57.90 41.81 34.68
C VAL A 562 -56.89 42.93 34.63
N ASP A 563 -55.73 42.72 35.24
CA ASP A 563 -54.60 43.62 35.07
C ASP A 563 -54.01 43.44 33.66
N PRO A 564 -54.08 44.45 32.79
CA PRO A 564 -53.61 44.31 31.41
C PRO A 564 -52.09 44.21 31.32
N GLU A 565 -51.35 44.58 32.37
CA GLU A 565 -49.89 44.48 32.36
C GLU A 565 -49.47 43.00 32.25
N HIS A 566 -48.80 42.66 31.15
CA HIS A 566 -48.19 41.35 30.84
C HIS A 566 -49.11 40.22 30.35
N VAL A 567 -50.33 40.50 29.90
CA VAL A 567 -51.15 39.53 29.14
C VAL A 567 -50.60 39.42 27.70
N SER A 568 -49.45 38.75 27.55
CA SER A 568 -48.76 38.54 26.26
C SER A 568 -49.21 37.27 25.56
N GLY A 569 -48.99 37.15 24.24
CA GLY A 569 -49.30 35.96 23.41
C GLY A 569 -48.47 34.69 23.72
N ARG A 570 -48.06 34.48 24.98
CA ARG A 570 -47.30 33.31 25.42
C ARG A 570 -48.11 32.03 25.21
N GLU A 571 -47.52 31.05 24.51
CA GLU A 571 -48.07 29.70 24.42
C GLU A 571 -48.01 28.98 25.77
N LEU A 572 -49.12 28.32 26.12
CA LEU A 572 -49.24 27.60 27.38
C LEU A 572 -49.28 26.08 27.16
N SER A 573 -48.55 25.33 27.99
CA SER A 573 -48.66 23.87 27.98
C SER A 573 -50.08 23.44 28.33
N LEU A 574 -50.53 22.30 27.79
CA LEU A 574 -51.85 21.73 28.12
C LEU A 574 -52.03 21.54 29.63
N LEU A 575 -50.96 21.13 30.31
CA LEU A 575 -50.95 20.89 31.74
C LEU A 575 -51.18 22.19 32.53
N PHE A 576 -50.55 23.29 32.11
CA PHE A 576 -50.76 24.61 32.71
C PHE A 576 -52.21 25.08 32.52
N ARG A 577 -52.71 25.09 31.28
CA ARG A 577 -54.07 25.53 30.93
C ARG A 577 -55.14 24.79 31.73
N ARG A 578 -55.04 23.45 31.75
CA ARG A 578 -55.98 22.58 32.47
C ARG A 578 -56.04 22.91 33.96
N HIS A 579 -54.89 23.03 34.61
CA HIS A 579 -54.86 23.18 36.07
C HIS A 579 -55.28 24.57 36.53
N VAL A 580 -54.90 25.63 35.80
CA VAL A 580 -55.32 27.01 36.10
C VAL A 580 -56.82 27.18 35.89
N PHE A 581 -57.35 26.79 34.72
CA PHE A 581 -58.77 26.98 34.38
C PHE A 581 -59.69 26.28 35.39
N PHE A 582 -59.43 25.01 35.70
CA PHE A 582 -60.25 24.28 36.65
C PHE A 582 -60.05 24.72 38.11
N ALA A 583 -58.90 25.31 38.47
CA ALA A 583 -58.74 25.89 39.79
C ALA A 583 -59.61 27.15 39.93
N PHE A 584 -59.61 28.01 38.92
CA PHE A 584 -60.47 29.20 38.88
C PHE A 584 -61.96 28.85 38.94
N LYS A 585 -62.40 27.88 38.11
CA LYS A 585 -63.79 27.39 38.11
C LYS A 585 -64.21 26.81 39.46
N GLU A 586 -63.31 26.09 40.13
CA GLU A 586 -63.59 25.53 41.47
C GLU A 586 -63.73 26.64 42.52
N ALA A 587 -62.88 27.68 42.48
CA ALA A 587 -62.99 28.82 43.39
C ALA A 587 -64.35 29.53 43.25
N LEU A 588 -64.76 29.82 42.02
CA LEU A 588 -66.08 30.39 41.71
C LEU A 588 -67.25 29.49 42.17
N ASN A 589 -67.14 28.17 41.97
CA ASN A 589 -68.19 27.24 42.39
C ASN A 589 -68.31 27.15 43.92
N ASN A 590 -67.21 27.31 44.65
CA ASN A 590 -67.22 27.36 46.11
C ASN A 590 -68.01 28.59 46.60
N VAL A 591 -67.75 29.76 46.02
CA VAL A 591 -68.50 31.00 46.34
C VAL A 591 -69.99 30.78 46.09
N ARG A 592 -70.36 30.32 44.89
CA ARG A 592 -71.78 30.11 44.52
C ARG A 592 -72.53 29.15 45.45
N LYS A 593 -71.87 28.09 45.92
CA LYS A 593 -72.51 27.05 46.74
C LYS A 593 -72.56 27.35 48.23
N HIS A 594 -71.62 28.14 48.74
CA HIS A 594 -71.36 28.23 50.17
C HIS A 594 -71.39 29.65 50.73
N ALA A 595 -71.14 30.68 49.92
CA ALA A 595 -70.95 32.04 50.44
C ALA A 595 -72.27 32.79 50.68
N GLY A 596 -73.28 32.60 49.82
CA GLY A 596 -74.48 33.45 49.82
C GLY A 596 -74.15 34.94 49.54
N ALA A 597 -73.03 35.19 48.89
CA ALA A 597 -72.46 36.51 48.64
C ALA A 597 -73.33 37.39 47.73
N THR A 598 -73.37 38.69 48.03
CA THR A 598 -74.01 39.72 47.21
C THR A 598 -73.03 40.40 46.24
N GLU A 599 -71.72 40.31 46.51
CA GLU A 599 -70.67 40.82 45.63
C GLU A 599 -69.50 39.83 45.57
N VAL A 600 -68.99 39.60 44.35
CA VAL A 600 -67.82 38.73 44.11
C VAL A 600 -66.83 39.45 43.21
N GLU A 601 -65.57 39.58 43.64
CA GLU A 601 -64.49 40.13 42.82
C GLU A 601 -63.54 39.00 42.39
N ALA A 602 -63.30 38.89 41.09
CA ALA A 602 -62.30 37.98 40.54
C ALA A 602 -61.18 38.79 39.87
N ARG A 603 -60.01 38.86 40.49
CA ARG A 603 -58.85 39.59 39.98
C ARG A 603 -57.84 38.63 39.35
N ILE A 604 -57.44 38.90 38.10
CA ILE A 604 -56.39 38.13 37.40
C ILE A 604 -55.20 39.04 37.19
N VAL A 605 -54.03 38.62 37.68
CA VAL A 605 -52.77 39.36 37.60
C VAL A 605 -51.72 38.53 36.90
N THR A 606 -51.04 39.13 35.93
CA THR A 606 -49.96 38.48 35.18
C THR A 606 -48.66 39.27 35.31
N THR A 607 -47.56 38.55 35.42
CA THR A 607 -46.20 39.09 35.37
C THR A 607 -45.38 38.28 34.36
N PRO A 608 -44.19 38.70 33.94
CA PRO A 608 -43.35 37.89 33.05
C PRO A 608 -43.03 36.49 33.59
N LEU A 609 -43.04 36.31 34.92
CA LEU A 609 -42.61 35.10 35.62
C LEU A 609 -43.73 34.25 36.21
N LYS A 610 -44.92 34.80 36.47
CA LYS A 610 -46.04 34.10 37.10
C LYS A 610 -47.41 34.66 36.72
N MET A 611 -48.44 33.82 36.84
CA MET A 611 -49.85 34.18 36.79
C MET A 611 -50.46 33.96 38.17
N ALA A 612 -51.30 34.89 38.61
CA ALA A 612 -52.12 34.73 39.80
C ALA A 612 -53.58 35.07 39.50
N PHE A 613 -54.51 34.39 40.18
CA PHE A 613 -55.88 34.87 40.28
C PHE A 613 -56.29 34.92 41.76
N GLU A 614 -57.15 35.88 42.07
CA GLU A 614 -57.75 36.09 43.37
C GLU A 614 -59.27 36.11 43.20
N VAL A 615 -59.99 35.33 43.99
CA VAL A 615 -61.45 35.35 44.04
C VAL A 615 -61.85 35.71 45.46
N SER A 616 -62.54 36.85 45.62
CA SER A 616 -63.00 37.39 46.89
C SER A 616 -64.52 37.49 46.88
N ASP A 617 -65.16 37.14 47.99
CA ASP A 617 -66.60 37.30 48.21
C ASP A 617 -66.91 38.01 49.53
N ASP A 618 -68.10 38.61 49.65
CA ASP A 618 -68.63 39.28 50.84
C ASP A 618 -69.56 38.39 51.69
N GLY A 619 -69.54 37.08 51.47
CA GLY A 619 -70.50 36.14 52.02
C GLY A 619 -70.27 35.77 53.48
N ALA A 620 -70.93 34.68 53.90
CA ALA A 620 -70.95 34.22 55.30
C ALA A 620 -69.56 33.89 55.89
N GLY A 621 -68.56 33.61 55.05
CA GLY A 621 -67.23 33.15 55.47
C GLY A 621 -67.27 31.87 56.32
N PHE A 622 -66.11 31.41 56.80
CA PHE A 622 -66.02 30.27 57.70
C PHE A 622 -64.79 30.38 58.62
N ASP A 623 -64.84 29.70 59.76
CA ASP A 623 -63.68 29.62 60.66
C ASP A 623 -62.60 28.69 60.05
N GLN A 624 -61.44 29.27 59.79
CA GLN A 624 -60.29 28.57 59.25
C GLN A 624 -59.61 27.66 60.30
N ALA A 625 -59.68 28.00 61.59
CA ALA A 625 -59.04 27.26 62.68
C ALA A 625 -59.80 25.96 63.05
N GLY A 626 -61.13 25.99 62.98
CA GLY A 626 -62.01 24.83 63.18
C GLY A 626 -62.17 23.90 61.97
N TRP A 627 -61.54 24.20 60.83
CA TRP A 627 -61.72 23.43 59.59
C TRP A 627 -60.89 22.13 59.58
N HIS A 628 -61.51 21.00 59.94
CA HIS A 628 -60.90 19.66 59.88
C HIS A 628 -61.01 18.99 58.50
N GLY A 629 -60.74 19.72 57.40
CA GLY A 629 -60.43 19.12 56.10
C GLY A 629 -61.54 18.37 55.35
N GLY A 630 -62.81 18.53 55.74
CA GLY A 630 -63.95 17.79 55.16
C GLY A 630 -64.39 18.23 53.74
N GLY A 631 -64.00 19.42 53.30
CA GLY A 631 -64.38 19.96 51.98
C GLY A 631 -63.46 19.49 50.85
N ARG A 632 -64.01 18.81 49.82
CA ARG A 632 -63.22 18.32 48.67
C ARG A 632 -62.64 19.46 47.81
N GLY A 633 -63.26 20.64 47.80
CA GLY A 633 -62.90 21.74 46.90
C GLY A 633 -61.56 22.41 47.23
N LEU A 634 -61.31 22.74 48.50
CA LEU A 634 -60.06 23.38 48.94
C LEU A 634 -58.84 22.46 48.74
N ARG A 635 -58.97 21.16 49.00
CA ARG A 635 -57.92 20.17 48.70
C ARG A 635 -57.64 20.04 47.20
N ASN A 636 -58.67 20.18 46.37
CA ASN A 636 -58.51 20.15 44.91
C ASN A 636 -57.75 21.38 44.40
N LEU A 637 -58.03 22.57 44.95
CA LEU A 637 -57.28 23.80 44.64
C LEU A 637 -55.80 23.65 44.99
N GLN A 638 -55.49 23.18 46.21
CA GLN A 638 -54.10 22.95 46.62
C GLN A 638 -53.38 21.94 45.71
N ARG A 639 -53.99 20.79 45.43
CA ARG A 639 -53.40 19.77 44.54
C ARG A 639 -53.14 20.29 43.13
N ARG A 640 -53.99 21.20 42.62
CA ARG A 640 -53.80 21.83 41.30
C ARG A 640 -52.64 22.82 41.33
N ALA A 641 -52.48 23.60 42.41
CA ALA A 641 -51.33 24.46 42.62
C ALA A 641 -50.03 23.64 42.69
N ASP A 642 -50.01 22.56 43.48
CA ASP A 642 -48.82 21.70 43.65
C ASP A 642 -48.35 21.09 42.32
N ARG A 643 -49.29 20.63 41.48
CA ARG A 643 -48.97 20.11 40.14
C ARG A 643 -48.32 21.14 39.22
N LEU A 644 -48.60 22.42 39.45
CA LEU A 644 -47.99 23.53 38.74
C LEU A 644 -46.80 24.15 39.50
N ARG A 645 -46.39 23.56 40.64
CA ARG A 645 -45.42 24.14 41.58
C ARG A 645 -45.78 25.58 41.99
N GLY A 646 -47.07 25.85 42.08
CA GLY A 646 -47.63 27.11 42.55
C GLY A 646 -48.05 27.04 44.02
N THR A 647 -48.74 28.07 44.48
CA THR A 647 -49.29 28.17 45.82
C THR A 647 -50.77 28.53 45.77
N CYS A 648 -51.54 27.97 46.69
CA CYS A 648 -52.94 28.34 46.92
C CYS A 648 -53.05 28.79 48.37
N ARG A 649 -53.58 29.99 48.61
CA ARG A 649 -53.87 30.51 49.95
C ARG A 649 -55.34 30.84 50.03
N VAL A 650 -55.96 30.52 51.15
CA VAL A 650 -57.36 30.81 51.42
C VAL A 650 -57.42 31.53 52.75
N GLU A 651 -58.09 32.66 52.78
CA GLU A 651 -58.29 33.50 53.95
C GLU A 651 -59.81 33.66 54.11
N SER A 652 -60.36 33.30 55.26
CA SER A 652 -61.79 33.43 55.54
C SER A 652 -62.05 33.73 57.00
N GLN A 653 -63.07 34.52 57.25
CA GLN A 653 -63.55 34.86 58.59
C GLN A 653 -65.07 34.86 58.58
N ILE A 654 -65.69 34.30 59.62
CA ILE A 654 -67.15 34.26 59.75
C ILE A 654 -67.70 35.69 59.70
N GLY A 655 -68.65 35.94 58.80
CA GLY A 655 -69.30 37.23 58.56
C GLY A 655 -68.51 38.22 57.68
N HIS A 656 -67.32 37.83 57.19
CA HIS A 656 -66.42 38.70 56.41
C HIS A 656 -65.96 38.08 55.08
N GLY A 657 -66.66 37.05 54.59
CA GLY A 657 -66.40 36.44 53.28
C GLY A 657 -65.18 35.52 53.20
N THR A 658 -64.76 35.23 51.96
CA THR A 658 -63.60 34.37 51.64
C THR A 658 -62.75 34.97 50.53
N LEU A 659 -61.43 34.91 50.67
CA LEU A 659 -60.45 35.22 49.64
C LEU A 659 -59.64 33.97 49.28
N VAL A 660 -59.67 33.58 48.01
CA VAL A 660 -58.85 32.51 47.44
C VAL A 660 -57.80 33.12 46.52
N ARG A 661 -56.53 33.03 46.89
CA ARG A 661 -55.38 33.45 46.06
C ARG A 661 -54.66 32.22 45.50
N PHE A 662 -54.58 32.12 44.18
CA PHE A 662 -53.91 31.03 43.46
C PHE A 662 -52.80 31.59 42.58
N GLU A 663 -51.56 31.21 42.83
CA GLU A 663 -50.36 31.74 42.15
C GLU A 663 -49.54 30.60 41.53
N VAL A 664 -49.19 30.72 40.24
CA VAL A 664 -48.41 29.71 39.52
C VAL A 664 -47.29 30.34 38.67
N PRO A 665 -46.07 29.77 38.70
CA PRO A 665 -44.98 30.27 37.87
C PRO A 665 -45.14 29.84 36.40
N PHE A 666 -44.78 30.74 35.48
CA PHE A 666 -44.55 30.42 34.07
C PHE A 666 -43.18 29.74 33.90
N ARG A 667 -42.94 28.62 34.58
CA ARG A 667 -41.73 27.85 34.29
C ARG A 667 -41.91 27.10 32.99
N ILE A 668 -40.86 27.11 32.18
CA ILE A 668 -40.72 26.27 30.99
C ILE A 668 -40.72 24.82 31.50
N TRP A 669 -41.85 24.13 31.41
CA TRP A 669 -41.82 22.67 31.44
C TRP A 669 -40.99 22.26 30.22
N PRO A 670 -39.89 21.51 30.39
CA PRO A 670 -39.17 21.00 29.23
C PRO A 670 -40.16 20.18 28.42
N ASN A 671 -40.50 20.68 27.24
CA ASN A 671 -41.21 19.88 26.25
C ASN A 671 -40.42 18.58 26.11
N GLY A 672 -41.09 17.46 26.36
CA GLY A 672 -40.61 16.13 26.00
C GLY A 672 -40.47 16.04 24.48
N GLY A 673 -39.41 16.65 23.98
CA GLY A 673 -38.88 16.54 22.64
C GLY A 673 -37.45 16.07 22.81
N SER A 674 -37.24 14.78 22.59
CA SER A 674 -35.94 14.13 22.53
C SER A 674 -34.93 14.97 21.73
N ASN A 675 -33.99 15.60 22.44
CA ASN A 675 -32.68 15.93 21.92
C ASN A 675 -31.67 15.70 23.04
N GLY A 676 -31.23 14.45 23.16
CA GLY A 676 -30.07 14.08 23.97
C GLY A 676 -28.81 14.60 23.29
N GLY A 677 -28.49 15.86 23.53
CA GLY A 677 -27.15 16.43 23.36
C GLY A 677 -26.50 16.49 24.73
N GLN A 678 -25.60 15.56 24.99
CA GLN A 678 -24.71 15.57 26.16
C GLN A 678 -23.89 16.88 26.15
N SER A 679 -23.99 17.64 27.23
CA SER A 679 -22.93 18.57 27.66
C SER A 679 -22.30 17.95 28.89
N VAL A 680 -21.16 17.30 28.69
CA VAL A 680 -20.29 16.78 29.75
C VAL A 680 -19.69 17.98 30.48
N ALA A 681 -20.04 18.14 31.75
CA ALA A 681 -19.30 19.01 32.66
C ALA A 681 -17.97 18.32 32.99
N ALA A 682 -16.87 19.02 32.74
CA ALA A 682 -15.53 18.63 33.13
C ALA A 682 -15.39 18.66 34.65
N ASP A 683 -15.03 17.51 35.20
CA ASP A 683 -14.63 17.28 36.57
C ASP A 683 -13.21 17.84 36.76
N GLN A 684 -13.07 18.95 37.49
CA GLN A 684 -11.80 19.39 38.09
C GLN A 684 -11.82 18.99 39.56
N GLY A 685 -11.25 17.82 39.85
CA GLY A 685 -10.91 17.39 41.19
C GLY A 685 -9.65 18.11 41.67
N MET A 686 -9.85 19.05 42.60
CA MET A 686 -8.85 19.40 43.61
C MET A 686 -8.97 18.38 44.75
N ALA A 687 -7.93 17.61 45.01
CA ALA A 687 -7.70 16.94 46.28
C ALA A 687 -6.24 17.16 46.67
N GLY A 688 -6.04 17.85 47.79
CA GLY A 688 -4.75 17.93 48.46
C GLY A 688 -4.56 16.83 49.49
N ARG A 689 -3.29 16.70 49.91
CA ARG A 689 -2.71 15.94 51.02
C ARG A 689 -2.26 14.51 50.70
N GLY A 690 -0.95 14.32 50.85
CA GLY A 690 -0.18 13.10 50.69
C GLY A 690 1.23 13.46 50.24
#